data_AF-A0A8S9YZ75-F1
#
_entry.id   AF-A0A8S9YZ75-F1
#
_cell.length_a   1.000
_cell.length_b   1.000
_cell.length_c   1.000
_cell.angle_alpha   90.00
_cell.angle_beta   90.00
_cell.angle_gamma   90.00
#
_symmetry.space_group_name_H-M   'P 1'
#
loop_
_entity.id
_entity.type
_entity.pdbx_description
1 polymer ?
#
loop_
_entity_poly.entity_id
_entity_poly.type
_entity_poly.pdbx_seq_one_letter_code
_entity_poly.pdbx_strand_id
1 'polypeptide(L)'
;MKTWSLFTLAFIFVQITMALVPKPNKRVNGADWYFVNDRIIYEHKYPHCYILHDAQKRLSERLRQRPIPLDSILPATPKKGLTQIRIQIEKGCNESKKLMWPSEKMNEQYSLSVSDGKIELQAEEIWGILHGLETIAQLVRLNQHSTSVIQEQFVEDKPRFIHRGYLIDTSRHFLDLEHIFQFVDIMSMVKMNVLHWHIVDDESFPYSSYTFPELAQKGSYDPEIAIYTQNDIKRVLEYCRLRGVRVLPEFDTPGHTVSWGKGEPELLAKCYSDGRPNGQLGPIDPTTEFTYKFMSKLFTEIKSVFPEKLIHLGGDEVDFSCWASNPDIQSFMKLMDYGTDYAKLQSYHMRKVIDLTQTTGRHPSTAVVWQEVFDDGFRDVNNTVIHVWKMERWQDEMKRITEAGFPVIYSSRWYLNYIEYGIDWPKYYNLDPTDFGGTPKQVALVRGGEATMWSEYVDETNLISRSWPRGAAVAERLWTSGDLSEDDFRPRLEQLRCQMLRALVPKPFTVEPGTEVYVVSSELAFEHDYKNCYILHDAIRRLADRLHLRHWPTNNQMLPTAMINTLRIRITRGCDESGEALWPSESMNEMYSVLVEDGELVIEAEEIWGVLHGLETIAQLVHRSQTNTPIIKAQRIEDKPLYPHRGFLIDTSRHYLDLKHIFQFVDAMAMVKMNILHWHIVDETSFPYSSYTFPELARKGAYDSEAYVYTQGDVKRVLDYCRLRGIRVMPEFDTPGHTKCWGKGYPDLLTKCYSEGKPDGQLGPVNPTTDYTYDFMQKLLDELKTVFPDNMIHLGGDEVNFACWASNPDVQAFMEKMKFGDDYSKLQSYYMEQLSELAQKAGGGRPMTTFVWQEVFDHGFRYVYGTLSTSTDLEVVSTPEQIALLRGGEAAMWGEYVDETNLISRSWPRGAAVAERLWSSGRLDYHEFGPRLEELRCRMLTYGLNAEPVNGAGRCPA
;
A
#
# COMPACT_ATOMS: atom_id res chain seq x y z
N MET A 1 48.88 43.50 38.94
CA MET A 1 48.65 44.10 37.60
C MET A 1 48.66 42.95 36.59
N LYS A 2 47.67 42.67 35.75
CA LYS A 2 46.28 43.10 35.58
C LYS A 2 45.54 41.87 35.02
N THR A 3 44.61 41.36 35.83
CA THR A 3 43.34 40.68 35.52
C THR A 3 43.00 40.40 34.05
N TRP A 4 42.93 39.11 33.69
CA TRP A 4 42.09 38.62 32.59
C TRP A 4 40.65 38.50 33.11
N SER A 5 39.77 39.37 32.61
CA SER A 5 38.35 39.34 32.90
C SER A 5 37.67 38.38 31.93
N LEU A 6 37.00 37.35 32.46
CA LEU A 6 35.85 36.72 31.82
C LEU A 6 34.90 37.84 31.37
N PHE A 7 34.56 37.94 30.09
CA PHE A 7 33.33 38.55 29.54
C PHE A 7 33.46 38.67 28.01
N THR A 8 33.25 37.57 27.29
CA THR A 8 32.62 37.54 25.94
C THR A 8 32.33 36.09 25.55
N LEU A 9 31.54 35.40 26.38
CA LEU A 9 30.62 34.36 25.90
C LEU A 9 29.48 35.12 25.20
N ALA A 10 29.73 35.56 23.98
CA ALA A 10 28.72 36.16 23.12
C ALA A 10 28.23 35.08 22.13
N PHE A 11 27.07 34.51 22.46
CA PHE A 11 26.06 34.05 21.51
C PHE A 11 26.56 33.43 20.19
N ILE A 12 26.96 32.16 20.25
CA ILE A 12 26.71 31.27 19.10
C ILE A 12 25.30 30.72 19.34
N PHE A 13 24.30 31.52 18.98
CA PHE A 13 22.97 30.98 18.66
C PHE A 13 23.20 30.07 17.45
N VAL A 14 23.25 28.76 17.65
CA VAL A 14 22.95 27.82 16.58
C VAL A 14 21.50 28.14 16.19
N GLN A 15 21.33 28.82 15.06
CA GLN A 15 20.03 29.06 14.46
C GLN A 15 19.37 27.70 14.25
N ILE A 16 18.36 27.41 15.06
CA ILE A 16 17.48 26.26 14.89
C ILE A 16 16.71 26.49 13.59
N THR A 17 17.24 25.98 12.48
CA THR A 17 16.60 26.04 11.15
C THR A 17 15.44 25.06 11.14
N MET A 18 14.30 25.48 11.69
CA MET A 18 13.09 24.66 11.72
C MET A 18 12.71 24.20 10.31
N ALA A 19 12.63 22.88 10.14
CA ALA A 19 12.44 22.22 8.86
C ALA A 19 11.14 22.57 8.15
N LEU A 20 11.27 23.49 7.20
CA LEU A 20 10.33 23.68 6.12
C LEU A 20 10.99 23.21 4.84
N VAL A 21 10.29 22.35 4.11
CA VAL A 21 10.64 21.93 2.76
C VAL A 21 9.38 22.12 1.91
N PRO A 22 9.38 23.07 0.96
CA PRO A 22 10.44 24.03 0.67
C PRO A 22 10.67 25.08 1.78
N LYS A 23 11.90 25.60 1.83
CA LYS A 23 12.25 26.78 2.63
C LYS A 23 11.49 28.03 2.15
N PRO A 24 10.81 28.78 3.04
CA PRO A 24 10.08 29.97 2.64
C PRO A 24 11.02 31.14 2.26
N ASN A 25 10.55 32.03 1.39
CA ASN A 25 11.33 33.18 0.92
C ASN A 25 11.61 34.20 2.02
N LYS A 26 10.64 34.44 2.91
CA LYS A 26 10.82 35.33 4.06
C LYS A 26 10.20 34.72 5.30
N ARG A 27 11.02 34.64 6.34
CA ARG A 27 10.63 34.12 7.64
C ARG A 27 11.30 34.94 8.73
N VAL A 28 10.50 35.46 9.66
CA VAL A 28 10.97 36.21 10.83
C VAL A 28 10.43 35.49 12.05
N ASN A 29 11.34 34.95 12.86
CA ASN A 29 10.97 34.25 14.09
C ASN A 29 10.84 35.26 15.24
N GLY A 30 9.76 35.15 16.00
CA GLY A 30 9.58 35.76 17.31
C GLY A 30 10.23 34.94 18.42
N ALA A 31 10.21 35.48 19.63
CA ALA A 31 10.77 34.80 20.79
C ALA A 31 9.78 33.82 21.42
N ASP A 32 8.48 33.99 21.16
CA ASP A 32 7.44 33.27 21.85
C ASP A 32 7.12 31.92 21.20
N TRP A 33 6.49 31.05 22.00
CA TRP A 33 6.03 29.74 21.59
C TRP A 33 4.61 29.52 22.08
N TYR A 34 3.79 28.87 21.27
CA TYR A 34 2.38 28.59 21.56
C TYR A 34 2.12 27.09 21.52
N PHE A 35 1.30 26.58 22.44
CA PHE A 35 0.82 25.20 22.40
C PHE A 35 -0.25 25.07 21.31
N VAL A 36 -0.18 24.06 20.46
CA VAL A 36 -1.16 23.76 19.41
C VAL A 36 -2.13 22.73 19.94
N ASN A 37 -3.38 23.14 20.14
CA ASN A 37 -4.42 22.26 20.66
C ASN A 37 -4.88 21.23 19.61
N ASP A 38 -5.42 20.10 20.06
CA ASP A 38 -6.01 19.06 19.22
C ASP A 38 -7.30 19.53 18.48
N ARG A 39 -7.99 20.50 19.08
CA ARG A 39 -9.22 21.13 18.57
C ARG A 39 -8.99 22.57 18.13
N ILE A 40 -8.39 22.73 16.95
CA ILE A 40 -8.25 24.03 16.31
C ILE A 40 -9.59 24.45 15.68
N ILE A 41 -10.05 25.65 16.01
CA ILE A 41 -11.22 26.27 15.37
C ILE A 41 -10.75 27.04 14.13
N TYR A 42 -11.31 26.72 12.97
CA TYR A 42 -11.07 27.48 11.74
C TYR A 42 -12.11 28.61 11.61
N GLU A 43 -11.66 29.88 11.61
CA GLU A 43 -12.53 31.04 11.40
C GLU A 43 -12.42 31.55 9.97
N HIS A 44 -13.51 31.45 9.21
CA HIS A 44 -13.62 32.02 7.88
C HIS A 44 -15.10 32.22 7.48
N LYS A 45 -15.33 32.99 6.41
CA LYS A 45 -16.66 33.33 5.88
C LYS A 45 -17.03 32.57 4.59
N TYR A 46 -16.41 31.41 4.34
CA TYR A 46 -16.47 30.68 3.06
C TYR A 46 -17.16 29.30 3.18
N PRO A 47 -18.46 29.23 3.52
CA PRO A 47 -19.17 27.96 3.77
C PRO A 47 -19.37 27.09 2.51
N HIS A 48 -19.08 27.63 1.33
CA HIS A 48 -19.22 26.93 0.04
C HIS A 48 -17.85 26.74 -0.64
N CYS A 49 -16.76 26.70 0.14
CA CYS A 49 -15.42 26.44 -0.37
C CYS A 49 -15.01 25.00 -0.02
N TYR A 50 -15.32 24.06 -0.92
CA TYR A 50 -15.08 22.63 -0.66
C TYR A 50 -13.58 22.31 -0.61
N ILE A 51 -12.76 22.94 -1.46
CA ILE A 51 -11.29 22.85 -1.39
C ILE A 51 -10.79 23.19 0.02
N LEU A 52 -11.28 24.29 0.62
CA LEU A 52 -10.85 24.73 1.94
C LEU A 52 -11.27 23.75 3.02
N HIS A 53 -12.52 23.29 3.00
CA HIS A 53 -13.02 22.35 4.00
C HIS A 53 -12.26 21.00 3.96
N ASP A 54 -11.95 20.51 2.76
CA ASP A 54 -11.13 19.31 2.61
C ASP A 54 -9.71 19.54 3.17
N ALA A 55 -9.09 20.69 2.86
CA ALA A 55 -7.77 21.04 3.38
C ALA A 55 -7.74 21.17 4.92
N GLN A 56 -8.78 21.72 5.54
CA GLN A 56 -8.92 21.80 7.00
C GLN A 56 -9.02 20.42 7.65
N LYS A 57 -9.77 19.51 7.03
CA LYS A 57 -9.87 18.12 7.47
C LYS A 57 -8.50 17.44 7.41
N ARG A 58 -7.81 17.53 6.26
CA ARG A 58 -6.48 16.96 6.07
C ARG A 58 -5.44 17.51 7.06
N LEU A 59 -5.42 18.82 7.30
CA LEU A 59 -4.51 19.42 8.30
C LEU A 59 -4.80 18.88 9.70
N SER A 60 -6.07 18.86 10.09
CA SER A 60 -6.49 18.34 11.40
C SER A 60 -6.13 16.86 11.60
N GLU A 61 -6.22 16.05 10.55
CA GLU A 61 -5.79 14.65 10.55
C GLU A 61 -4.27 14.53 10.62
N ARG A 62 -3.52 15.33 9.87
CA ARG A 62 -2.05 15.33 9.90
C ARG A 62 -1.49 15.72 11.27
N LEU A 63 -2.05 16.76 11.90
CA LEU A 63 -1.64 17.19 13.25
C LEU A 63 -1.94 16.13 14.31
N ARG A 64 -2.93 15.25 14.10
CA ARG A 64 -3.25 14.16 15.03
C ARG A 64 -2.40 12.92 14.78
N GLN A 65 -2.22 12.54 13.52
CA GLN A 65 -1.85 11.17 13.18
C GLN A 65 -0.41 11.00 12.63
N ARG A 66 0.30 12.06 12.23
CA ARG A 66 1.69 11.93 11.73
C ARG A 66 2.74 12.00 12.86
N PRO A 67 3.95 11.45 12.64
CA PRO A 67 5.08 11.73 13.54
C PRO A 67 5.42 13.22 13.45
N ILE A 68 5.05 13.96 14.49
CA ILE A 68 5.50 15.33 14.65
C ILE A 68 6.94 15.27 15.19
N PRO A 69 7.91 15.92 14.54
CA PRO A 69 9.29 15.85 15.00
C PRO A 69 9.46 16.48 16.38
N LEU A 70 10.21 15.80 17.24
CA LEU A 70 10.66 16.33 18.53
C LEU A 70 11.85 17.26 18.35
N ASP A 71 11.82 18.42 19.00
CA ASP A 71 12.95 19.32 19.14
C ASP A 71 13.18 19.62 20.64
N SER A 72 14.28 19.08 21.17
CA SER A 72 14.62 19.08 22.59
C SER A 72 15.15 20.44 23.09
N ILE A 73 15.40 21.39 22.19
CA ILE A 73 15.94 22.72 22.53
C ILE A 73 14.79 23.75 22.70
N LEU A 74 13.54 23.35 22.44
CA LEU A 74 12.38 24.23 22.51
C LEU A 74 11.96 24.52 23.96
N PRO A 75 11.47 25.74 24.27
CA PRO A 75 11.16 26.13 25.64
C PRO A 75 10.09 25.25 26.30
N ALA A 76 10.29 25.02 27.60
CA ALA A 76 9.47 24.15 28.44
C ALA A 76 8.01 24.60 28.56
N THR A 77 7.74 25.92 28.51
CA THR A 77 6.42 26.48 28.80
C THR A 77 6.02 27.47 27.70
N PRO A 78 5.15 27.08 26.75
CA PRO A 78 4.59 28.03 25.78
C PRO A 78 3.71 29.08 26.48
N LYS A 79 3.65 30.30 25.94
CA LYS A 79 2.95 31.42 26.59
C LYS A 79 1.43 31.25 26.70
N LYS A 80 0.82 30.63 25.68
CA LYS A 80 -0.65 30.53 25.52
C LYS A 80 -1.00 29.40 24.55
N GLY A 81 -2.21 28.84 24.70
CA GLY A 81 -2.77 27.89 23.75
C GLY A 81 -3.22 28.57 22.46
N LEU A 82 -2.87 27.97 21.34
CA LEU A 82 -3.39 28.29 20.02
C LEU A 82 -4.71 27.56 19.82
N THR A 83 -5.79 28.33 19.76
CA THR A 83 -7.15 27.79 19.66
C THR A 83 -7.77 28.02 18.29
N GLN A 84 -7.14 28.85 17.45
CA GLN A 84 -7.78 29.41 16.28
C GLN A 84 -6.83 29.63 15.10
N ILE A 85 -7.26 29.20 13.91
CA ILE A 85 -6.68 29.59 12.61
C ILE A 85 -7.71 30.47 11.90
N ARG A 86 -7.39 31.74 11.70
CA ARG A 86 -8.20 32.68 10.92
C ARG A 86 -7.75 32.69 9.47
N ILE A 87 -8.67 32.44 8.54
CA ILE A 87 -8.38 32.28 7.12
C ILE A 87 -9.05 33.39 6.32
N GLN A 88 -8.23 34.15 5.57
CA GLN A 88 -8.70 35.22 4.69
C GLN A 88 -8.25 34.97 3.25
N ILE A 89 -9.22 34.92 2.33
CA ILE A 89 -9.00 34.78 0.90
C ILE A 89 -9.50 36.07 0.25
N GLU A 90 -8.62 36.89 -0.30
CA GLU A 90 -8.97 38.25 -0.75
C GLU A 90 -10.01 38.25 -1.87
N LYS A 91 -9.84 37.38 -2.87
CA LYS A 91 -10.81 37.19 -3.97
C LYS A 91 -12.03 36.35 -3.56
N GLY A 92 -12.05 35.84 -2.32
CA GLY A 92 -13.05 34.91 -1.82
C GLY A 92 -12.92 33.50 -2.39
N CYS A 93 -13.73 32.57 -1.86
CA CYS A 93 -13.87 31.21 -2.37
C CYS A 93 -15.34 30.77 -2.28
N ASN A 94 -15.91 30.39 -3.42
CA ASN A 94 -17.30 29.91 -3.50
C ASN A 94 -17.49 29.01 -4.72
N GLU A 95 -17.67 27.72 -4.47
CA GLU A 95 -17.79 26.68 -5.49
C GLU A 95 -19.25 26.28 -5.79
N SER A 96 -20.25 26.90 -5.13
CA SER A 96 -21.66 26.60 -5.39
C SER A 96 -22.16 27.13 -6.74
N LYS A 97 -21.44 28.08 -7.35
CA LYS A 97 -21.77 28.66 -8.66
C LYS A 97 -20.90 28.11 -9.79
N LYS A 98 -19.60 27.91 -9.52
CA LYS A 98 -18.62 27.45 -10.51
C LYS A 98 -17.46 26.79 -9.78
N LEU A 99 -17.08 25.59 -10.20
CA LEU A 99 -15.90 24.90 -9.69
C LEU A 99 -14.63 25.72 -9.99
N MET A 100 -13.76 25.80 -8.98
CA MET A 100 -12.48 26.47 -9.09
C MET A 100 -11.41 25.44 -9.47
N TRP A 101 -10.63 25.75 -10.50
CA TRP A 101 -9.52 24.92 -10.97
C TRP A 101 -8.20 25.68 -10.84
N PRO A 102 -7.10 25.03 -10.42
CA PRO A 102 -5.78 25.64 -10.45
C PRO A 102 -5.38 25.91 -11.92
N SER A 103 -4.53 26.90 -12.14
CA SER A 103 -4.07 27.30 -13.48
C SER A 103 -2.71 27.97 -13.42
N GLU A 104 -2.03 28.16 -14.55
CA GLU A 104 -0.74 28.89 -14.60
C GLU A 104 -0.80 30.31 -14.00
N LYS A 105 -1.99 30.93 -13.99
CA LYS A 105 -2.20 32.29 -13.50
C LYS A 105 -2.62 32.34 -12.03
N MET A 106 -2.69 31.19 -11.36
CA MET A 106 -3.16 31.12 -9.99
C MET A 106 -2.21 31.83 -9.03
N ASN A 107 -2.75 32.50 -8.03
CA ASN A 107 -1.92 33.13 -7.00
C ASN A 107 -1.67 32.14 -5.84
N GLU A 108 -0.40 31.78 -5.66
CA GLU A 108 0.08 30.84 -4.63
C GLU A 108 0.79 31.55 -3.46
N GLN A 109 0.86 32.88 -3.47
CA GLN A 109 1.44 33.69 -2.41
C GLN A 109 0.54 33.67 -1.17
N TYR A 110 1.16 33.55 0.00
CA TYR A 110 0.48 33.66 1.28
C TYR A 110 1.33 34.39 2.32
N SER A 111 0.64 34.92 3.33
CA SER A 111 1.25 35.39 4.57
C SER A 111 0.65 34.64 5.74
N LEU A 112 1.51 34.23 6.66
CA LEU A 112 1.19 33.46 7.84
C LEU A 112 1.80 34.16 9.05
N SER A 113 0.96 34.62 9.97
CA SER A 113 1.37 35.21 11.24
C SER A 113 0.93 34.33 12.40
N VAL A 114 1.87 33.87 13.20
CA VAL A 114 1.63 33.16 14.46
C VAL A 114 1.87 34.14 15.60
N SER A 115 0.81 34.61 16.26
CA SER A 115 0.91 35.63 17.32
C SER A 115 -0.31 35.59 18.25
N ASP A 116 -0.11 35.91 19.54
CA ASP A 116 -1.17 35.99 20.58
C ASP A 116 -2.10 34.75 20.69
N GLY A 117 -1.55 33.56 20.44
CA GLY A 117 -2.32 32.30 20.48
C GLY A 117 -3.30 32.14 19.31
N LYS A 118 -3.04 32.79 18.18
CA LYS A 118 -3.79 32.64 16.94
C LYS A 118 -2.84 32.51 15.75
N ILE A 119 -3.29 31.82 14.72
CA ILE A 119 -2.69 31.88 13.39
C ILE A 119 -3.59 32.74 12.51
N GLU A 120 -3.02 33.77 11.89
CA GLU A 120 -3.65 34.47 10.77
C GLU A 120 -3.00 34.00 9.47
N LEU A 121 -3.79 33.37 8.60
CA LEU A 121 -3.37 32.91 7.29
C LEU A 121 -4.15 33.67 6.21
N GLN A 122 -3.43 34.42 5.40
CA GLN A 122 -4.02 35.27 4.36
C GLN A 122 -3.37 34.99 3.01
N ALA A 123 -4.19 34.91 1.96
CA ALA A 123 -3.73 34.76 0.58
C ALA A 123 -4.71 35.44 -0.39
N GLU A 124 -4.24 35.80 -1.58
CA GLU A 124 -5.09 36.38 -2.62
C GLU A 124 -6.14 35.37 -3.11
N GLU A 125 -5.73 34.10 -3.28
CA GLU A 125 -6.54 32.97 -3.74
C GLU A 125 -6.41 31.75 -2.83
N ILE A 126 -7.31 30.77 -2.99
CA ILE A 126 -7.34 29.54 -2.19
C ILE A 126 -6.03 28.73 -2.26
N TRP A 127 -5.29 28.83 -3.35
CA TRP A 127 -4.06 28.07 -3.58
C TRP A 127 -2.94 28.47 -2.62
N GLY A 128 -2.78 29.77 -2.33
CA GLY A 128 -1.87 30.24 -1.28
C GLY A 128 -2.27 29.74 0.11
N ILE A 129 -3.57 29.60 0.40
CA ILE A 129 -4.04 29.02 1.67
C ILE A 129 -3.61 27.54 1.79
N LEU A 130 -3.69 26.75 0.72
CA LEU A 130 -3.25 25.34 0.75
C LEU A 130 -1.77 25.22 1.15
N HIS A 131 -0.91 26.05 0.54
CA HIS A 131 0.53 26.09 0.86
C HIS A 131 0.82 26.59 2.28
N GLY A 132 0.03 27.57 2.75
CA GLY A 132 0.10 28.05 4.12
C GLY A 132 -0.29 27.01 5.15
N LEU A 133 -1.35 26.22 4.89
CA LEU A 133 -1.75 25.10 5.75
C LEU A 133 -0.69 24.00 5.79
N GLU A 134 -0.04 23.69 4.66
CA GLU A 134 1.10 22.77 4.64
C GLU A 134 2.26 23.30 5.48
N THR A 135 2.55 24.59 5.36
CA THR A 135 3.60 25.25 6.14
C THR A 135 3.28 25.21 7.64
N ILE A 136 2.02 25.39 8.03
CA ILE A 136 1.59 25.17 9.43
C ILE A 136 1.85 23.72 9.85
N ALA A 137 1.46 22.73 9.05
CA ALA A 137 1.69 21.31 9.35
C ALA A 137 3.19 21.02 9.59
N GLN A 138 4.05 21.60 8.76
CA GLN A 138 5.50 21.47 8.89
C GLN A 138 6.13 22.38 9.96
N LEU A 139 5.42 23.37 10.51
CA LEU A 139 5.93 24.22 11.59
C LEU A 139 5.61 23.66 12.99
N VAL A 140 4.56 22.85 13.11
CA VAL A 140 4.22 22.22 14.39
C VAL A 140 5.33 21.21 14.76
N ARG A 141 5.81 21.32 15.99
CA ARG A 141 6.85 20.46 16.57
C ARG A 141 6.39 19.94 17.92
N LEU A 142 7.00 18.87 18.40
CA LEU A 142 6.90 18.50 19.80
C LEU A 142 8.07 19.15 20.54
N ASN A 143 7.81 19.92 21.60
CA ASN A 143 8.88 20.33 22.51
C ASN A 143 9.37 19.14 23.35
N GLN A 144 10.36 19.35 24.22
CA GLN A 144 10.87 18.32 25.14
C GLN A 144 9.81 17.66 26.06
N HIS A 145 8.64 18.28 26.25
CA HIS A 145 7.48 17.73 27.00
C HIS A 145 6.42 17.15 26.06
N SER A 146 6.78 16.87 24.82
CA SER A 146 5.91 16.30 23.80
C SER A 146 4.66 17.13 23.50
N THR A 147 4.69 18.40 23.90
CA THR A 147 3.61 19.33 23.68
C THR A 147 3.74 19.81 22.25
N SER A 148 2.67 19.66 21.46
CA SER A 148 2.61 20.26 20.13
C SER A 148 2.77 21.76 20.28
N VAL A 149 3.83 22.32 19.73
CA VAL A 149 4.17 23.73 19.82
C VAL A 149 4.43 24.30 18.44
N ILE A 150 4.17 25.59 18.30
CA ILE A 150 4.54 26.38 17.14
C ILE A 150 5.17 27.69 17.62
N GLN A 151 6.28 28.07 16.99
CA GLN A 151 6.96 29.33 17.31
C GLN A 151 6.14 30.51 16.79
N GLU A 152 6.10 31.59 17.57
CA GLU A 152 5.74 32.92 17.09
C GLU A 152 6.62 33.26 15.90
N GLN A 153 5.99 33.57 14.77
CA GLN A 153 6.72 33.88 13.56
C GLN A 153 5.80 34.53 12.53
N PHE A 154 6.43 35.28 11.64
CA PHE A 154 5.83 35.77 10.43
C PHE A 154 6.50 35.10 9.23
N VAL A 155 5.71 34.47 8.38
CA VAL A 155 6.14 33.89 7.11
C VAL A 155 5.42 34.62 5.98
N GLU A 156 6.19 35.07 5.00
CA GLU A 156 5.68 35.61 3.75
C GLU A 156 6.34 34.79 2.63
N ASP A 157 5.53 34.09 1.85
CA ASP A 157 6.05 33.08 0.94
C ASP A 157 5.29 33.03 -0.37
N LYS A 158 6.01 32.66 -1.43
CA LYS A 158 5.52 32.53 -2.80
C LYS A 158 6.47 31.64 -3.61
N PRO A 159 6.01 30.93 -4.63
CA PRO A 159 6.93 30.18 -5.47
C PRO A 159 7.84 31.11 -6.30
N ARG A 160 9.07 30.68 -6.54
CA ARG A 160 10.01 31.28 -7.51
C ARG A 160 9.50 31.10 -8.94
N PHE A 161 8.99 29.91 -9.25
CA PHE A 161 8.48 29.54 -10.57
C PHE A 161 7.03 29.10 -10.53
N ILE A 162 6.26 29.46 -11.55
CA ILE A 162 4.82 29.15 -11.63
C ILE A 162 4.55 27.70 -12.02
N HIS A 163 5.51 27.03 -12.68
CA HIS A 163 5.39 25.65 -13.15
C HIS A 163 6.35 24.74 -12.38
N ARG A 164 5.82 23.92 -11.47
CA ARG A 164 6.60 23.04 -10.60
C ARG A 164 6.06 21.63 -10.72
N GLY A 165 6.52 20.96 -11.76
CA GLY A 165 5.96 19.71 -12.21
C GLY A 165 6.65 18.47 -11.68
N TYR A 166 5.91 17.38 -11.75
CA TYR A 166 6.45 16.03 -11.64
C TYR A 166 5.78 15.17 -12.72
N LEU A 167 6.58 14.61 -13.63
CA LEU A 167 6.13 13.67 -14.65
C LEU A 167 6.02 12.26 -14.06
N ILE A 168 4.85 11.65 -14.23
CA ILE A 168 4.66 10.21 -14.09
C ILE A 168 4.31 9.62 -15.45
N ASP A 169 4.94 8.49 -15.77
CA ASP A 169 4.69 7.70 -16.96
C ASP A 169 3.81 6.50 -16.59
N THR A 170 2.61 6.45 -17.16
CA THR A 170 1.65 5.35 -16.95
C THR A 170 1.49 4.45 -18.17
N SER A 171 2.35 4.60 -19.18
CA SER A 171 2.31 3.77 -20.38
C SER A 171 3.29 2.61 -20.29
N ARG A 172 4.57 2.88 -19.97
CA ARG A 172 5.59 1.83 -19.89
C ARG A 172 5.23 0.80 -18.82
N HIS A 173 4.70 1.26 -17.68
CA HIS A 173 3.92 0.44 -16.75
C HIS A 173 2.64 1.17 -16.33
N PHE A 174 1.54 0.42 -16.17
CA PHE A 174 0.29 0.97 -15.64
C PHE A 174 0.42 1.27 -14.15
N LEU A 175 -0.10 2.41 -13.69
CA LEU A 175 -0.16 2.77 -12.27
C LEU A 175 -1.61 2.83 -11.79
N ASP A 176 -1.95 2.15 -10.70
CA ASP A 176 -3.31 2.28 -10.15
C ASP A 176 -3.58 3.70 -9.59
N LEU A 177 -4.86 4.00 -9.35
CA LEU A 177 -5.26 5.31 -8.82
C LEU A 177 -4.75 5.59 -7.41
N GLU A 178 -4.52 4.55 -6.61
CA GLU A 178 -4.07 4.71 -5.23
C GLU A 178 -2.66 5.29 -5.20
N HIS A 179 -1.76 4.74 -6.01
CA HIS A 179 -0.39 5.21 -6.13
C HIS A 179 -0.34 6.63 -6.72
N ILE A 180 -1.20 6.95 -7.71
CA ILE A 180 -1.34 8.32 -8.23
C ILE A 180 -1.78 9.29 -7.11
N PHE A 181 -2.78 8.90 -6.29
CA PHE A 181 -3.25 9.75 -5.19
C PHE A 181 -2.18 9.97 -4.11
N GLN A 182 -1.46 8.93 -3.72
CA GLN A 182 -0.35 9.04 -2.77
C GLN A 182 0.77 9.91 -3.31
N PHE A 183 1.08 9.77 -4.60
CA PHE A 183 2.06 10.61 -5.28
C PHE A 183 1.67 12.09 -5.19
N VAL A 184 0.41 12.42 -5.49
CA VAL A 184 -0.14 13.78 -5.42
C VAL A 184 -0.20 14.30 -3.98
N ASP A 185 -0.46 13.45 -2.99
CA ASP A 185 -0.36 13.79 -1.57
C ASP A 185 1.05 14.25 -1.20
N ILE A 186 2.08 13.56 -1.68
CA ILE A 186 3.47 13.95 -1.42
C ILE A 186 3.86 15.20 -2.22
N MET A 187 3.46 15.32 -3.49
CA MET A 187 3.65 16.54 -4.27
C MET A 187 3.09 17.77 -3.54
N SER A 188 1.90 17.63 -2.95
CA SER A 188 1.25 18.70 -2.17
C SER A 188 2.04 19.07 -0.91
N MET A 189 2.69 18.09 -0.24
CA MET A 189 3.57 18.35 0.92
C MET A 189 4.76 19.23 0.57
N VAL A 190 5.32 19.04 -0.63
CA VAL A 190 6.49 19.80 -1.09
C VAL A 190 6.13 20.96 -2.02
N LYS A 191 4.84 21.34 -2.09
CA LYS A 191 4.31 22.48 -2.85
C LYS A 191 4.54 22.41 -4.37
N MET A 192 4.66 21.21 -4.93
CA MET A 192 4.57 21.00 -6.39
C MET A 192 3.14 21.18 -6.86
N ASN A 193 2.95 21.70 -8.07
CA ASN A 193 1.64 22.15 -8.55
C ASN A 193 1.25 21.66 -9.94
N VAL A 194 2.06 20.82 -10.60
CA VAL A 194 1.72 20.20 -11.88
C VAL A 194 2.03 18.71 -11.83
N LEU A 195 1.01 17.87 -11.97
CA LEU A 195 1.16 16.47 -12.34
C LEU A 195 1.23 16.43 -13.86
N HIS A 196 2.41 16.20 -14.40
CA HIS A 196 2.58 15.94 -15.82
C HIS A 196 2.28 14.46 -16.03
N TRP A 197 1.13 14.17 -16.61
CA TRP A 197 0.66 12.81 -16.78
C TRP A 197 0.96 12.36 -18.20
N HIS A 198 2.10 11.70 -18.35
CA HIS A 198 2.47 10.96 -19.54
C HIS A 198 1.64 9.68 -19.60
N ILE A 199 0.46 9.79 -20.23
CA ILE A 199 -0.62 8.81 -20.05
C ILE A 199 -0.55 7.67 -21.06
N VAL A 200 0.06 7.87 -22.23
CA VAL A 200 0.15 6.90 -23.34
C VAL A 200 1.51 7.04 -24.04
N ASP A 201 2.04 5.93 -24.55
CA ASP A 201 3.34 5.81 -25.25
C ASP A 201 3.32 4.52 -26.12
N ASP A 202 4.47 4.04 -26.60
CA ASP A 202 4.62 2.86 -27.46
C ASP A 202 4.06 1.58 -26.84
N GLU A 203 4.35 1.32 -25.57
CA GLU A 203 4.05 0.06 -24.90
C GLU A 203 2.54 -0.11 -24.65
N SER A 204 1.87 0.93 -24.15
CA SER A 204 0.45 0.84 -23.83
C SER A 204 -0.37 2.13 -23.98
N PHE A 205 -1.66 1.97 -24.29
CA PHE A 205 -2.65 3.04 -24.37
C PHE A 205 -3.73 2.86 -23.28
N PRO A 206 -3.48 3.21 -22.01
CA PRO A 206 -4.47 3.01 -20.94
C PRO A 206 -5.59 4.06 -20.91
N TYR A 207 -5.46 5.19 -21.63
CA TYR A 207 -6.51 6.22 -21.65
C TYR A 207 -7.79 5.72 -22.35
N SER A 208 -8.88 5.55 -21.60
CA SER A 208 -10.17 5.12 -22.17
C SER A 208 -10.86 6.26 -22.92
N SER A 209 -10.58 6.39 -24.22
CA SER A 209 -11.28 7.37 -25.07
C SER A 209 -12.73 6.99 -25.32
N TYR A 210 -13.67 7.93 -25.18
CA TYR A 210 -15.07 7.69 -25.55
C TYR A 210 -15.33 7.93 -27.05
N THR A 211 -14.47 8.67 -27.72
CA THR A 211 -14.53 8.90 -29.18
C THR A 211 -13.86 7.76 -29.95
N PHE A 212 -12.79 7.18 -29.38
CA PHE A 212 -12.04 6.06 -29.98
C PHE A 212 -11.81 4.93 -28.97
N PRO A 213 -12.86 4.15 -28.62
CA PRO A 213 -12.74 3.09 -27.60
C PRO A 213 -11.70 2.01 -27.93
N GLU A 214 -11.50 1.75 -29.23
CA GLU A 214 -10.56 0.75 -29.74
C GLU A 214 -9.11 1.04 -29.35
N LEU A 215 -8.74 2.31 -29.09
CA LEU A 215 -7.39 2.67 -28.66
C LEU A 215 -7.04 2.00 -27.34
N ALA A 216 -7.91 2.08 -26.33
CA ALA A 216 -7.67 1.40 -25.06
C ALA A 216 -7.90 -0.11 -25.18
N GLN A 217 -8.99 -0.53 -25.83
CA GLN A 217 -9.37 -1.96 -25.92
C GLN A 217 -8.29 -2.83 -26.58
N LYS A 218 -7.51 -2.26 -27.49
CA LYS A 218 -6.43 -2.98 -28.19
C LYS A 218 -5.04 -2.49 -27.82
N GLY A 219 -4.94 -1.28 -27.27
CA GLY A 219 -3.68 -0.60 -26.98
C GLY A 219 -3.21 -0.75 -25.55
N SER A 220 -4.08 -0.97 -24.57
CA SER A 220 -3.67 -1.16 -23.16
C SER A 220 -3.02 -2.53 -22.93
N TYR A 221 -2.36 -2.68 -21.77
CA TYR A 221 -1.84 -3.99 -21.33
C TYR A 221 -2.96 -5.01 -21.09
N ASP A 222 -4.07 -4.53 -20.52
CA ASP A 222 -5.30 -5.28 -20.31
C ASP A 222 -6.50 -4.34 -20.48
N PRO A 223 -7.52 -4.72 -21.28
CA PRO A 223 -8.64 -3.84 -21.62
C PRO A 223 -9.66 -3.64 -20.49
N GLU A 224 -9.58 -4.41 -19.40
CA GLU A 224 -10.50 -4.33 -18.25
C GLU A 224 -9.83 -3.74 -17.01
N ILE A 225 -8.62 -4.19 -16.67
CA ILE A 225 -7.97 -3.84 -15.40
C ILE A 225 -6.83 -2.81 -15.53
N ALA A 226 -6.25 -2.63 -16.72
CA ALA A 226 -5.14 -1.71 -16.97
C ALA A 226 -5.55 -0.51 -17.86
N ILE A 227 -6.71 0.08 -17.54
CA ILE A 227 -7.25 1.26 -18.22
C ILE A 227 -7.65 2.35 -17.21
N TYR A 228 -7.55 3.61 -17.64
CA TYR A 228 -8.11 4.76 -16.94
C TYR A 228 -9.46 5.11 -17.55
N THR A 229 -10.54 4.71 -16.89
CA THR A 229 -11.87 5.07 -17.33
C THR A 229 -12.11 6.58 -17.20
N GLN A 230 -13.13 7.10 -17.87
CA GLN A 230 -13.55 8.49 -17.73
C GLN A 230 -13.91 8.87 -16.28
N ASN A 231 -14.33 7.91 -15.46
CA ASN A 231 -14.58 8.14 -14.04
C ASN A 231 -13.27 8.22 -13.24
N ASP A 232 -12.30 7.37 -13.56
CA ASP A 232 -10.99 7.35 -12.91
C ASP A 232 -10.23 8.66 -13.14
N ILE A 233 -10.23 9.14 -14.39
CA ILE A 233 -9.62 10.43 -14.75
C ILE A 233 -10.31 11.57 -13.98
N LYS A 234 -11.65 11.58 -13.89
CA LYS A 234 -12.37 12.59 -13.08
C LYS A 234 -11.96 12.56 -11.61
N ARG A 235 -11.74 11.36 -11.04
CA ARG A 235 -11.27 11.21 -9.66
C ARG A 235 -9.86 11.76 -9.50
N VAL A 236 -8.94 11.48 -10.42
CA VAL A 236 -7.59 12.08 -10.43
C VAL A 236 -7.64 13.59 -10.53
N LEU A 237 -8.43 14.13 -11.46
CA LEU A 237 -8.60 15.57 -11.64
C LEU A 237 -9.14 16.24 -10.37
N GLU A 238 -10.19 15.69 -9.75
CA GLU A 238 -10.74 16.23 -8.50
C GLU A 238 -9.74 16.14 -7.35
N TYR A 239 -9.04 15.01 -7.23
CA TYR A 239 -8.07 14.79 -6.16
C TYR A 239 -6.89 15.76 -6.24
N CYS A 240 -6.39 16.03 -7.45
CA CYS A 240 -5.35 17.02 -7.72
C CYS A 240 -5.87 18.44 -7.47
N ARG A 241 -7.08 18.75 -7.93
CA ARG A 241 -7.72 20.06 -7.75
C ARG A 241 -7.86 20.46 -6.28
N LEU A 242 -8.28 19.53 -5.41
CA LEU A 242 -8.39 19.75 -3.96
C LEU A 242 -7.04 20.00 -3.26
N ARG A 243 -5.92 19.79 -3.97
CA ARG A 243 -4.54 20.03 -3.51
C ARG A 243 -3.85 21.16 -4.25
N GLY A 244 -4.54 21.85 -5.16
CA GLY A 244 -3.94 22.90 -5.98
C GLY A 244 -2.95 22.37 -7.01
N VAL A 245 -3.05 21.09 -7.36
CA VAL A 245 -2.22 20.45 -8.39
C VAL A 245 -3.00 20.44 -9.71
N ARG A 246 -2.37 20.99 -10.74
CA ARG A 246 -2.82 20.95 -12.13
C ARG A 246 -2.49 19.59 -12.74
N VAL A 247 -3.28 19.12 -13.70
CA VAL A 247 -3.00 17.89 -14.43
C VAL A 247 -2.73 18.27 -15.87
N LEU A 248 -1.46 18.19 -16.28
CA LEU A 248 -1.00 18.41 -17.66
C LEU A 248 -1.01 17.06 -18.36
N PRO A 249 -2.01 16.77 -19.22
CA PRO A 249 -2.01 15.53 -20.00
C PRO A 249 -0.98 15.61 -21.12
N GLU A 250 -0.25 14.53 -21.32
CA GLU A 250 0.62 14.32 -22.48
C GLU A 250 0.09 13.19 -23.35
N PHE A 251 -0.06 13.51 -24.64
CA PHE A 251 -0.37 12.55 -25.69
C PHE A 251 0.68 12.74 -26.77
N ASP A 252 1.77 11.98 -26.65
CA ASP A 252 2.96 12.16 -27.48
C ASP A 252 2.69 11.80 -28.95
N THR A 253 3.11 12.67 -29.86
CA THR A 253 2.99 12.48 -31.32
C THR A 253 4.10 13.26 -32.04
N PRO A 254 4.63 12.78 -33.19
CA PRO A 254 4.23 11.58 -33.92
C PRO A 254 5.02 10.32 -33.54
N GLY A 255 6.10 10.44 -32.75
CA GLY A 255 6.82 9.31 -32.15
C GLY A 255 6.00 8.64 -31.05
N HIS A 256 6.54 7.63 -30.38
CA HIS A 256 5.95 7.01 -29.18
C HIS A 256 4.46 6.62 -29.31
N THR A 257 4.07 6.10 -30.48
CA THR A 257 2.66 5.85 -30.86
C THR A 257 2.35 4.43 -31.32
N VAL A 258 3.24 3.46 -31.08
CA VAL A 258 3.01 2.06 -31.47
C VAL A 258 1.70 1.50 -30.89
N SER A 259 1.38 1.79 -29.62
CA SER A 259 0.13 1.36 -28.98
C SER A 259 -1.13 1.91 -29.66
N TRP A 260 -1.04 3.11 -30.26
CA TRP A 260 -2.16 3.78 -30.94
C TRP A 260 -2.55 3.02 -32.21
N GLY A 261 -1.54 2.52 -32.94
CA GLY A 261 -1.73 1.74 -34.16
C GLY A 261 -2.44 0.40 -33.94
N LYS A 262 -2.50 -0.11 -32.71
CA LYS A 262 -3.29 -1.31 -32.38
C LYS A 262 -4.79 -1.04 -32.49
N GLY A 263 -5.23 0.15 -32.06
CA GLY A 263 -6.63 0.59 -32.15
C GLY A 263 -6.99 1.21 -33.50
N GLU A 264 -6.06 1.97 -34.08
CA GLU A 264 -6.25 2.71 -35.33
C GLU A 264 -5.08 2.48 -36.32
N PRO A 265 -5.03 1.32 -37.01
CA PRO A 265 -3.87 0.94 -37.84
C PRO A 265 -3.59 1.87 -39.03
N GLU A 266 -4.59 2.62 -39.51
CA GLU A 266 -4.43 3.59 -40.60
C GLU A 266 -3.68 4.87 -40.18
N LEU A 267 -3.45 5.06 -38.88
CA LEU A 267 -2.78 6.24 -38.34
C LEU A 267 -1.25 6.20 -38.53
N LEU A 268 -0.64 5.02 -38.43
CA LEU A 268 0.83 4.86 -38.43
C LEU A 268 1.39 4.65 -39.83
N ALA A 269 2.59 5.18 -40.08
CA ALA A 269 3.28 4.98 -41.34
C ALA A 269 3.70 3.50 -41.51
N LYS A 270 3.41 2.92 -42.67
CA LYS A 270 3.91 1.58 -43.02
C LYS A 270 5.38 1.64 -43.43
N CYS A 271 6.21 0.78 -42.85
CA CYS A 271 7.62 0.70 -43.22
C CYS A 271 7.85 -0.27 -44.39
N TYR A 272 8.88 -0.01 -45.19
CA TYR A 272 9.19 -0.76 -46.40
C TYR A 272 10.62 -1.30 -46.37
N SER A 273 10.80 -2.51 -46.89
CA SER A 273 12.10 -3.10 -47.23
C SER A 273 12.03 -3.63 -48.66
N ASP A 274 13.06 -3.37 -49.46
CA ASP A 274 13.15 -3.84 -50.85
C ASP A 274 11.93 -3.49 -51.72
N GLY A 275 11.33 -2.31 -51.48
CA GLY A 275 10.17 -1.81 -52.22
C GLY A 275 8.82 -2.46 -51.86
N ARG A 276 8.74 -3.21 -50.75
CA ARG A 276 7.49 -3.81 -50.24
C ARG A 276 7.28 -3.50 -48.75
N PRO A 277 6.02 -3.42 -48.27
CA PRO A 277 5.76 -3.29 -46.84
C PRO A 277 6.38 -4.46 -46.07
N ASN A 278 7.15 -4.18 -45.02
CA ASN A 278 7.85 -5.20 -44.23
C ASN A 278 7.04 -5.69 -43.01
N GLY A 279 5.84 -5.15 -42.79
CA GLY A 279 4.95 -5.48 -41.68
C GLY A 279 5.17 -4.66 -40.41
N GLN A 280 6.22 -3.83 -40.35
CA GLN A 280 6.45 -2.90 -39.26
C GLN A 280 5.70 -1.58 -39.49
N LEU A 281 5.30 -0.95 -38.40
CA LEU A 281 4.73 0.39 -38.36
C LEU A 281 5.74 1.32 -37.70
N GLY A 282 5.83 2.55 -38.19
CA GLY A 282 6.66 3.60 -37.62
C GLY A 282 5.82 4.71 -36.99
N PRO A 283 6.37 5.94 -36.91
CA PRO A 283 5.64 7.10 -36.41
C PRO A 283 4.35 7.36 -37.18
N ILE A 284 3.44 8.15 -36.58
CA ILE A 284 2.20 8.61 -37.24
C ILE A 284 2.50 9.12 -38.66
N ASP A 285 1.68 8.74 -39.64
CA ASP A 285 1.82 9.21 -41.02
C ASP A 285 1.29 10.66 -41.12
N PRO A 286 2.16 11.67 -41.30
CA PRO A 286 1.74 13.07 -41.31
C PRO A 286 1.20 13.52 -42.66
N THR A 287 1.18 12.65 -43.68
CA THR A 287 0.85 13.00 -45.06
C THR A 287 -0.62 12.80 -45.41
N THR A 288 -1.39 12.14 -44.54
CA THR A 288 -2.80 11.82 -44.78
C THR A 288 -3.75 12.82 -44.13
N GLU A 289 -4.91 13.06 -44.76
CA GLU A 289 -5.98 13.84 -44.12
C GLU A 289 -6.61 13.10 -42.92
N PHE A 290 -6.56 11.76 -42.93
CA PHE A 290 -7.11 10.92 -41.88
C PHE A 290 -6.48 11.26 -40.53
N THR A 291 -5.15 11.37 -40.49
CA THR A 291 -4.37 11.75 -39.30
C THR A 291 -4.92 13.02 -38.63
N TYR A 292 -5.08 14.11 -39.38
CA TYR A 292 -5.52 15.37 -38.79
C TYR A 292 -7.02 15.40 -38.45
N LYS A 293 -7.85 14.60 -39.13
CA LYS A 293 -9.26 14.39 -38.74
C LYS A 293 -9.37 13.59 -37.43
N PHE A 294 -8.54 12.57 -37.27
CA PHE A 294 -8.41 11.78 -36.04
C PHE A 294 -7.95 12.67 -34.89
N MET A 295 -6.81 13.37 -35.05
CA MET A 295 -6.26 14.27 -34.03
C MET A 295 -7.26 15.35 -33.61
N SER A 296 -7.94 15.97 -34.57
CA SER A 296 -8.96 17.00 -34.28
C SER A 296 -10.08 16.49 -33.37
N LYS A 297 -10.56 15.26 -33.59
CA LYS A 297 -11.57 14.62 -32.76
C LYS A 297 -11.03 14.25 -31.38
N LEU A 298 -9.84 13.64 -31.32
CA LEU A 298 -9.22 13.23 -30.06
C LEU A 298 -8.92 14.45 -29.17
N PHE A 299 -8.33 15.52 -29.71
CA PHE A 299 -8.07 16.74 -28.94
C PHE A 299 -9.35 17.47 -28.53
N THR A 300 -10.43 17.37 -29.32
CA THR A 300 -11.75 17.88 -28.90
C THR A 300 -12.23 17.16 -27.63
N GLU A 301 -12.02 15.85 -27.53
CA GLU A 301 -12.31 15.06 -26.34
C GLU A 301 -11.37 15.39 -25.18
N ILE A 302 -10.04 15.38 -25.38
CA ILE A 302 -9.05 15.66 -24.33
C ILE A 302 -9.34 17.02 -23.70
N LYS A 303 -9.65 18.05 -24.49
CA LYS A 303 -10.00 19.40 -24.02
C LYS A 303 -11.36 19.50 -23.33
N SER A 304 -12.19 18.47 -23.47
CA SER A 304 -13.46 18.31 -22.78
C SER A 304 -13.27 17.63 -21.41
N VAL A 305 -12.35 16.67 -21.34
CA VAL A 305 -12.02 15.90 -20.13
C VAL A 305 -11.11 16.68 -19.19
N PHE A 306 -10.02 17.24 -19.71
CA PHE A 306 -9.01 17.94 -18.92
C PHE A 306 -9.30 19.47 -18.89
N PRO A 307 -9.43 20.07 -17.70
CA PRO A 307 -9.69 21.52 -17.56
C PRO A 307 -8.45 22.39 -17.80
N GLU A 308 -7.27 21.77 -17.86
CA GLU A 308 -5.97 22.40 -18.07
C GLU A 308 -5.91 23.17 -19.40
N LYS A 309 -5.15 24.27 -19.42
CA LYS A 309 -4.94 25.12 -20.60
C LYS A 309 -3.67 24.78 -21.36
N LEU A 310 -2.74 24.08 -20.70
CA LEU A 310 -1.62 23.43 -21.35
C LEU A 310 -1.99 22.01 -21.81
N ILE A 311 -1.46 21.59 -22.95
CA ILE A 311 -1.49 20.18 -23.38
C ILE A 311 -0.09 19.86 -23.87
N HIS A 312 0.51 18.80 -23.34
CA HIS A 312 1.79 18.34 -23.86
C HIS A 312 1.53 17.48 -25.09
N LEU A 313 2.13 17.86 -26.21
CA LEU A 313 1.99 17.18 -27.49
C LEU A 313 3.18 16.28 -27.81
N GLY A 314 4.15 16.24 -26.89
CA GLY A 314 5.36 15.45 -27.03
C GLY A 314 6.25 15.96 -28.15
N GLY A 315 6.57 15.07 -29.08
CA GLY A 315 7.31 15.36 -30.31
C GLY A 315 8.81 15.11 -30.20
N ASP A 316 9.24 14.27 -29.27
CA ASP A 316 10.61 13.80 -29.08
C ASP A 316 10.93 12.55 -29.90
N GLU A 317 12.22 12.26 -30.02
CA GLU A 317 12.81 10.98 -30.48
C GLU A 317 12.21 10.33 -31.76
N VAL A 318 11.69 11.13 -32.70
CA VAL A 318 11.09 10.60 -33.93
C VAL A 318 12.15 9.94 -34.83
N ASP A 319 12.05 8.62 -35.03
CA ASP A 319 12.86 7.92 -36.02
C ASP A 319 12.29 8.08 -37.45
N PHE A 320 13.05 8.77 -38.31
CA PHE A 320 12.67 9.02 -39.69
C PHE A 320 12.88 7.82 -40.62
N SER A 321 13.49 6.71 -40.18
CA SER A 321 13.82 5.57 -41.03
C SER A 321 12.60 4.98 -41.75
N CYS A 322 11.48 4.84 -41.03
CA CYS A 322 10.24 4.31 -41.60
C CYS A 322 9.63 5.27 -42.63
N TRP A 323 9.58 6.57 -42.33
CA TRP A 323 9.15 7.60 -43.29
C TRP A 323 10.04 7.63 -44.54
N ALA A 324 11.35 7.46 -44.35
CA ALA A 324 12.32 7.40 -45.42
C ALA A 324 12.13 6.17 -46.33
N SER A 325 11.64 5.07 -45.78
CA SER A 325 11.35 3.86 -46.55
C SER A 325 10.03 3.95 -47.35
N ASN A 326 9.07 4.75 -46.92
CA ASN A 326 7.70 4.74 -47.43
C ASN A 326 7.53 5.54 -48.75
N PRO A 327 7.11 4.92 -49.87
CA PRO A 327 6.99 5.59 -51.17
C PRO A 327 5.94 6.73 -51.23
N ASP A 328 4.86 6.61 -50.47
CA ASP A 328 3.81 7.64 -50.44
C ASP A 328 4.31 8.88 -49.71
N ILE A 329 5.01 8.68 -48.59
CA ILE A 329 5.67 9.76 -47.85
C ILE A 329 6.78 10.40 -48.69
N GLN A 330 7.62 9.61 -49.38
CA GLN A 330 8.61 10.15 -50.32
C GLN A 330 7.97 11.00 -51.43
N SER A 331 6.77 10.63 -51.89
CA SER A 331 6.02 11.40 -52.89
C SER A 331 5.51 12.72 -52.31
N PHE A 332 5.05 12.72 -51.05
CA PHE A 332 4.68 13.94 -50.33
C PHE A 332 5.90 14.85 -50.08
N MET A 333 7.05 14.28 -49.72
CA MET A 333 8.31 15.03 -49.53
C MET A 333 8.73 15.77 -50.80
N LYS A 334 8.55 15.15 -51.97
CA LYS A 334 8.78 15.79 -53.28
C LYS A 334 7.76 16.89 -53.57
N LEU A 335 6.49 16.67 -53.25
CA LEU A 335 5.43 17.66 -53.43
C LEU A 335 5.68 18.93 -52.60
N MET A 336 6.20 18.78 -51.38
CA MET A 336 6.46 19.88 -50.44
C MET A 336 7.84 20.52 -50.61
N ASP A 337 8.66 20.03 -51.54
CA ASP A 337 10.06 20.46 -51.74
C ASP A 337 10.92 20.32 -50.47
N TYR A 338 10.71 19.26 -49.70
CA TYR A 338 11.48 18.96 -48.48
C TYR A 338 12.74 18.12 -48.75
N GLY A 339 12.88 17.54 -49.95
CA GLY A 339 14.01 16.69 -50.28
C GLY A 339 14.05 15.44 -49.39
N THR A 340 15.19 15.18 -48.74
CA THR A 340 15.39 14.07 -47.78
C THR A 340 15.44 14.54 -46.34
N ASP A 341 15.01 15.77 -46.07
CA ASP A 341 15.06 16.40 -44.74
C ASP A 341 13.74 16.15 -43.99
N TYR A 342 13.63 14.98 -43.36
CA TYR A 342 12.41 14.53 -42.66
C TYR A 342 12.11 15.32 -41.38
N ALA A 343 13.06 16.08 -40.85
CA ALA A 343 12.81 17.04 -39.76
C ALA A 343 11.81 18.12 -40.20
N LYS A 344 11.82 18.52 -41.48
CA LYS A 344 10.77 19.42 -42.04
C LYS A 344 9.39 18.77 -42.05
N LEU A 345 9.32 17.45 -42.20
CA LEU A 345 8.06 16.71 -42.17
C LEU A 345 7.49 16.62 -40.74
N GLN A 346 8.35 16.37 -39.75
CA GLN A 346 7.97 16.47 -38.33
C GLN A 346 7.51 17.89 -37.98
N SER A 347 8.27 18.91 -38.38
CA SER A 347 7.87 20.32 -38.22
C SER A 347 6.52 20.63 -38.87
N TYR A 348 6.22 20.04 -40.03
CA TYR A 348 4.91 20.16 -40.68
C TYR A 348 3.79 19.52 -39.85
N HIS A 349 4.03 18.31 -39.33
CA HIS A 349 3.09 17.63 -38.44
C HIS A 349 2.81 18.44 -37.18
N MET A 350 3.86 18.85 -36.46
CA MET A 350 3.72 19.59 -35.20
C MET A 350 3.00 20.91 -35.39
N ARG A 351 3.27 21.64 -36.48
CA ARG A 351 2.52 22.87 -36.80
C ARG A 351 1.03 22.59 -36.95
N LYS A 352 0.67 21.56 -37.70
CA LYS A 352 -0.74 21.18 -37.88
C LYS A 352 -1.40 20.80 -36.57
N VAL A 353 -0.73 20.04 -35.71
CA VAL A 353 -1.28 19.61 -34.41
C VAL A 353 -1.40 20.79 -33.44
N ILE A 354 -0.42 21.69 -33.39
CA ILE A 354 -0.47 22.93 -32.59
C ILE A 354 -1.62 23.84 -33.07
N ASP A 355 -1.86 23.96 -34.38
CA ASP A 355 -3.01 24.70 -34.92
C ASP A 355 -4.35 24.07 -34.47
N LEU A 356 -4.42 22.74 -34.36
CA LEU A 356 -5.61 22.05 -33.86
C LEU A 356 -5.86 22.36 -32.37
N THR A 357 -4.83 22.53 -31.55
CA THR A 357 -5.02 22.91 -30.14
C THR A 357 -5.59 24.32 -29.98
N GLN A 358 -5.44 25.19 -30.99
CA GLN A 358 -6.11 26.50 -31.02
C GLN A 358 -7.55 26.45 -31.50
N THR A 359 -7.85 25.58 -32.47
CA THR A 359 -9.09 25.64 -33.25
C THR A 359 -10.16 24.63 -32.84
N THR A 360 -9.79 23.57 -32.11
CA THR A 360 -10.72 22.48 -31.73
C THR A 360 -11.18 22.58 -30.28
N GLY A 361 -12.23 21.86 -29.88
CA GLY A 361 -12.69 21.82 -28.50
C GLY A 361 -13.29 23.14 -27.96
N ARG A 362 -13.46 23.21 -26.63
CA ARG A 362 -14.22 24.30 -25.97
C ARG A 362 -13.43 25.60 -25.79
N HIS A 363 -12.10 25.54 -25.77
CA HIS A 363 -11.22 26.64 -25.38
C HIS A 363 -9.89 26.54 -26.14
N PRO A 364 -9.22 27.63 -26.53
CA PRO A 364 -7.84 27.54 -27.02
C PRO A 364 -6.92 27.03 -25.90
N SER A 365 -5.95 26.18 -26.26
CA SER A 365 -4.95 25.60 -25.35
C SER A 365 -3.55 25.91 -25.86
N THR A 366 -2.60 26.18 -24.97
CA THR A 366 -1.18 26.37 -25.32
C THR A 366 -0.51 25.00 -25.41
N ALA A 367 0.25 24.76 -26.46
CA ALA A 367 1.01 23.53 -26.62
C ALA A 367 2.28 23.56 -25.76
N VAL A 368 2.59 22.45 -25.10
CA VAL A 368 3.93 22.16 -24.60
C VAL A 368 4.53 21.06 -25.48
N VAL A 369 5.78 21.22 -25.88
CA VAL A 369 6.47 20.26 -26.76
C VAL A 369 7.89 20.01 -26.27
N TRP A 370 8.41 18.81 -26.48
CA TRP A 370 9.81 18.50 -26.22
C TRP A 370 10.74 19.29 -27.16
N GLN A 371 12.01 19.43 -26.78
CA GLN A 371 12.97 20.32 -27.43
C GLN A 371 13.22 20.02 -28.92
N GLU A 372 13.05 18.77 -29.35
CA GLU A 372 13.20 18.33 -30.73
C GLU A 372 12.40 19.18 -31.69
N VAL A 373 11.16 19.53 -31.33
CA VAL A 373 10.29 20.36 -32.17
C VAL A 373 10.96 21.70 -32.49
N PHE A 374 11.65 22.31 -31.52
CA PHE A 374 12.45 23.51 -31.74
C PHE A 374 13.74 23.20 -32.52
N ASP A 375 14.46 22.14 -32.18
CA ASP A 375 15.70 21.78 -32.87
C ASP A 375 15.48 21.52 -34.38
N ASP A 376 14.34 20.93 -34.74
CA ASP A 376 13.95 20.56 -36.10
C ASP A 376 13.33 21.71 -36.92
N GLY A 377 13.43 22.94 -36.41
CA GLY A 377 13.14 24.15 -37.18
C GLY A 377 11.78 24.79 -36.92
N PHE A 378 11.00 24.34 -35.92
CA PHE A 378 9.78 25.05 -35.53
C PHE A 378 10.10 26.40 -34.87
N ARG A 379 9.45 27.46 -35.34
CA ARG A 379 9.74 28.84 -34.90
C ARG A 379 8.48 29.67 -34.58
N ASP A 380 7.30 29.05 -34.48
CA ASP A 380 6.10 29.79 -34.09
C ASP A 380 6.03 29.93 -32.56
N VAL A 381 6.43 31.10 -32.08
CA VAL A 381 6.49 31.41 -30.64
C VAL A 381 5.10 31.53 -30.02
N ASN A 382 4.07 31.83 -30.81
CA ASN A 382 2.74 32.04 -30.27
C ASN A 382 2.13 30.72 -29.81
N ASN A 383 1.67 30.66 -28.57
CA ASN A 383 0.97 29.52 -27.98
C ASN A 383 1.80 28.22 -27.88
N THR A 384 3.12 28.32 -27.82
CA THR A 384 4.02 27.16 -27.65
C THR A 384 4.99 27.38 -26.49
N VAL A 385 5.16 26.37 -25.64
CA VAL A 385 6.17 26.30 -24.58
C VAL A 385 7.11 25.13 -24.91
N ILE A 386 8.42 25.37 -24.85
CA ILE A 386 9.41 24.31 -25.11
C ILE A 386 9.83 23.66 -23.80
N HIS A 387 9.90 22.33 -23.78
CA HIS A 387 10.33 21.52 -22.64
C HIS A 387 11.72 20.93 -22.91
N VAL A 388 12.74 21.40 -22.19
CA VAL A 388 14.15 21.03 -22.39
C VAL A 388 14.53 19.84 -21.51
N TRP A 389 14.90 18.73 -22.16
CA TRP A 389 15.09 17.43 -21.50
C TRP A 389 16.43 16.74 -21.81
N LYS A 390 17.10 17.06 -22.92
CA LYS A 390 18.39 16.44 -23.25
C LYS A 390 19.47 16.96 -22.30
N MET A 391 20.26 16.04 -21.76
CA MET A 391 21.28 16.34 -20.74
C MET A 391 22.47 17.14 -21.27
N GLU A 392 22.82 16.93 -22.53
CA GLU A 392 23.98 17.54 -23.15
C GLU A 392 23.71 19.00 -23.52
N ARG A 393 24.63 19.89 -23.15
CA ARG A 393 24.62 21.31 -23.54
C ARG A 393 23.30 22.04 -23.24
N TRP A 394 22.58 21.64 -22.20
CA TRP A 394 21.28 22.21 -21.84
C TRP A 394 21.33 23.73 -21.66
N GLN A 395 22.45 24.32 -21.21
CA GLN A 395 22.59 25.77 -21.12
C GLN A 395 22.54 26.46 -22.49
N ASP A 396 23.24 25.90 -23.50
CA ASP A 396 23.21 26.42 -24.85
C ASP A 396 21.78 26.30 -25.42
N GLU A 397 21.08 25.22 -25.09
CA GLU A 397 19.70 24.97 -25.50
C GLU A 397 18.73 26.02 -24.93
N MET A 398 18.75 26.19 -23.61
CA MET A 398 17.97 27.21 -22.90
C MET A 398 18.24 28.59 -23.49
N LYS A 399 19.49 28.91 -23.80
CA LYS A 399 19.86 30.17 -24.43
C LYS A 399 19.24 30.30 -25.81
N ARG A 400 19.42 29.33 -26.73
CA ARG A 400 18.87 29.38 -28.10
C ARG A 400 17.36 29.57 -28.10
N ILE A 401 16.65 28.80 -27.27
CA ILE A 401 15.18 28.82 -27.21
C ILE A 401 14.68 30.17 -26.67
N THR A 402 15.28 30.66 -25.59
CA THR A 402 14.89 31.95 -25.01
C THR A 402 15.32 33.15 -25.85
N GLU A 403 16.43 33.08 -26.60
CA GLU A 403 16.81 34.08 -27.62
C GLU A 403 15.76 34.16 -28.74
N ALA A 404 15.18 33.02 -29.12
CA ALA A 404 14.07 32.96 -30.06
C ALA A 404 12.72 33.42 -29.48
N GLY A 405 12.65 33.71 -28.17
CA GLY A 405 11.48 34.29 -27.51
C GLY A 405 10.48 33.29 -26.93
N PHE A 406 10.78 31.99 -26.94
CA PHE A 406 9.90 30.96 -26.41
C PHE A 406 9.94 30.90 -24.87
N PRO A 407 8.78 30.74 -24.20
CA PRO A 407 8.75 30.27 -22.82
C PRO A 407 9.30 28.84 -22.71
N VAL A 408 9.96 28.53 -21.59
CA VAL A 408 10.64 27.24 -21.39
C VAL A 408 10.31 26.59 -20.06
N ILE A 409 10.13 25.27 -20.08
CA ILE A 409 10.09 24.36 -18.92
C ILE A 409 11.37 23.50 -18.96
N TYR A 410 11.98 23.26 -17.81
CA TYR A 410 13.24 22.52 -17.70
C TYR A 410 13.06 21.18 -16.96
N SER A 411 13.57 20.09 -17.51
CA SER A 411 13.67 18.78 -16.83
C SER A 411 15.00 18.05 -17.05
N SER A 412 15.86 18.59 -17.92
CA SER A 412 17.05 17.91 -18.45
C SER A 412 17.88 17.09 -17.46
N ARG A 413 18.30 17.68 -16.35
CA ARG A 413 19.12 16.98 -15.33
C ARG A 413 18.31 16.51 -14.11
N TRP A 414 16.98 16.53 -14.22
CA TRP A 414 16.02 16.08 -13.20
C TRP A 414 15.28 14.79 -13.62
N TYR A 415 15.99 13.91 -14.33
CA TYR A 415 15.58 12.54 -14.61
C TYR A 415 15.82 11.66 -13.39
N LEU A 416 14.77 11.43 -12.62
CA LEU A 416 14.84 10.65 -11.38
C LEU A 416 14.74 9.15 -11.67
N ASN A 417 14.22 8.72 -12.83
CA ASN A 417 14.27 7.32 -13.26
C ASN A 417 15.71 6.78 -13.31
N TYR A 418 16.68 7.62 -13.69
CA TYR A 418 18.11 7.32 -13.59
C TYR A 418 18.61 7.36 -12.14
N ILE A 419 18.70 6.17 -11.55
CA ILE A 419 19.23 5.96 -10.21
C ILE A 419 20.76 5.83 -10.24
N GLU A 420 21.41 6.38 -9.23
CA GLU A 420 22.84 6.19 -8.98
C GLU A 420 23.01 5.67 -7.55
N TYR A 421 24.08 4.90 -7.34
CA TYR A 421 24.42 4.45 -6.00
C TYR A 421 24.84 5.63 -5.12
N GLY A 422 24.25 5.76 -3.93
CA GLY A 422 24.61 6.77 -2.93
C GLY A 422 23.56 7.87 -2.75
N ILE A 423 24.00 9.03 -2.28
CA ILE A 423 23.14 10.20 -2.04
C ILE A 423 23.16 11.07 -3.30
N ASP A 424 22.10 10.96 -4.11
CA ASP A 424 22.00 11.59 -5.42
C ASP A 424 21.11 12.85 -5.42
N TRP A 425 20.40 13.17 -4.33
CA TRP A 425 19.61 14.41 -4.27
C TRP A 425 20.43 15.72 -4.46
N PRO A 426 21.73 15.82 -4.09
CA PRO A 426 22.49 17.06 -4.27
C PRO A 426 22.63 17.50 -5.73
N LYS A 427 22.77 16.57 -6.68
CA LYS A 427 22.86 16.92 -8.11
C LYS A 427 21.56 17.55 -8.62
N TYR A 428 20.41 17.16 -8.06
CA TYR A 428 19.12 17.77 -8.39
C TYR A 428 18.96 19.13 -7.70
N TYR A 429 19.35 19.22 -6.43
CA TYR A 429 19.23 20.41 -5.60
C TYR A 429 20.08 21.59 -6.08
N ASN A 430 21.34 21.34 -6.43
CA ASN A 430 22.31 22.38 -6.78
C ASN A 430 22.09 22.99 -8.16
N LEU A 431 21.30 22.34 -9.01
CA LEU A 431 21.08 22.81 -10.36
C LEU A 431 20.04 23.93 -10.40
N ASP A 432 20.43 25.07 -10.98
CA ASP A 432 19.53 26.19 -11.20
C ASP A 432 19.20 26.32 -12.70
N PRO A 433 17.93 26.18 -13.13
CA PRO A 433 17.56 26.24 -14.54
C PRO A 433 17.75 27.63 -15.17
N THR A 434 18.10 28.66 -14.37
CA THR A 434 18.40 30.01 -14.88
C THR A 434 19.89 30.27 -15.10
N ASP A 435 20.77 29.32 -14.72
CA ASP A 435 22.22 29.44 -14.89
C ASP A 435 22.69 28.99 -16.28
N PHE A 436 22.26 29.73 -17.30
CA PHE A 436 22.62 29.47 -18.71
C PHE A 436 23.22 30.69 -19.43
N GLY A 437 23.55 31.75 -18.68
CA GLY A 437 24.14 32.98 -19.24
C GLY A 437 23.16 33.83 -20.06
N GLY A 438 21.85 33.69 -19.85
CA GLY A 438 20.81 34.49 -20.50
C GLY A 438 20.66 35.91 -19.92
N THR A 439 20.17 36.85 -20.72
CA THR A 439 19.77 38.18 -20.26
C THR A 439 18.56 38.12 -19.32
N PRO A 440 18.28 39.16 -18.50
CA PRO A 440 17.09 39.17 -17.64
C PRO A 440 15.77 38.91 -18.36
N LYS A 441 15.66 39.34 -19.64
CA LYS A 441 14.48 39.06 -20.48
C LYS A 441 14.36 37.58 -20.85
N GLN A 442 15.48 36.92 -21.13
CA GLN A 442 15.52 35.49 -21.41
C GLN A 442 15.24 34.66 -20.17
N VAL A 443 15.83 35.01 -19.03
CA VAL A 443 15.57 34.34 -17.75
C VAL A 443 14.09 34.42 -17.36
N ALA A 444 13.41 35.54 -17.66
CA ALA A 444 11.98 35.71 -17.42
C ALA A 444 11.07 34.78 -18.29
N LEU A 445 11.61 34.15 -19.33
CA LEU A 445 10.88 33.16 -20.14
C LEU A 445 10.92 31.75 -19.50
N VAL A 446 11.79 31.51 -18.52
CA VAL A 446 11.82 30.24 -17.78
C VAL A 446 10.62 30.16 -16.84
N ARG A 447 9.66 29.28 -17.17
CA ARG A 447 8.41 29.09 -16.40
C ARG A 447 8.61 28.28 -15.13
N GLY A 448 9.66 27.48 -15.10
CA GLY A 448 10.02 26.55 -14.03
C GLY A 448 10.54 25.25 -14.61
N GLY A 449 10.16 24.13 -14.02
CA GLY A 449 10.64 22.84 -14.46
C GLY A 449 9.94 21.67 -13.80
N GLU A 450 10.41 20.47 -14.12
CA GLU A 450 9.80 19.22 -13.70
C GLU A 450 10.85 18.18 -13.30
N ALA A 451 10.56 17.45 -12.22
CA ALA A 451 11.19 16.16 -11.98
C ALA A 451 10.52 15.12 -12.88
N THR A 452 11.27 14.22 -13.49
CA THR A 452 10.68 13.19 -14.38
C THR A 452 10.92 11.78 -13.84
N MET A 453 9.87 10.97 -13.88
CA MET A 453 9.91 9.54 -13.56
C MET A 453 9.29 8.73 -14.69
N TRP A 454 10.07 8.57 -15.77
CA TRP A 454 9.80 7.59 -16.82
C TRP A 454 9.79 6.18 -16.26
N SER A 455 8.91 5.34 -16.79
CA SER A 455 8.50 4.11 -16.12
C SER A 455 8.99 2.82 -16.76
N GLU A 456 10.05 2.83 -17.59
CA GLU A 456 10.66 1.59 -18.12
C GLU A 456 11.10 0.62 -17.01
N TYR A 457 11.44 1.15 -15.82
CA TYR A 457 11.89 0.39 -14.65
C TYR A 457 11.12 0.75 -13.36
N VAL A 458 9.94 1.36 -13.49
CA VAL A 458 9.17 1.89 -12.36
C VAL A 458 7.71 1.47 -12.51
N ASP A 459 7.14 0.92 -11.44
CA ASP A 459 5.73 0.55 -11.33
C ASP A 459 5.25 0.89 -9.91
N GLU A 460 4.07 0.40 -9.52
CA GLU A 460 3.51 0.61 -8.19
C GLU A 460 4.44 0.16 -7.05
N THR A 461 5.28 -0.86 -7.29
CA THR A 461 6.15 -1.44 -6.26
C THR A 461 7.28 -0.50 -5.83
N ASN A 462 7.67 0.43 -6.71
CA ASN A 462 8.86 1.26 -6.46
C ASN A 462 8.72 2.77 -6.79
N LEU A 463 7.59 3.22 -7.35
CA LEU A 463 7.35 4.63 -7.70
C LEU A 463 7.66 5.60 -6.55
N ILE A 464 7.08 5.38 -5.36
CA ILE A 464 7.22 6.30 -4.23
C ILE A 464 8.64 6.29 -3.66
N SER A 465 9.24 5.11 -3.47
CA SER A 465 10.57 4.97 -2.87
C SER A 465 11.67 5.48 -3.80
N ARG A 466 11.50 5.31 -5.12
CA ARG A 466 12.38 5.90 -6.11
C ARG A 466 12.17 7.41 -6.16
N SER A 467 10.94 7.92 -6.14
CA SER A 467 10.68 9.36 -6.29
C SER A 467 11.06 10.18 -5.05
N TRP A 468 10.77 9.68 -3.86
CA TRP A 468 10.84 10.45 -2.61
C TRP A 468 11.85 9.85 -1.64
N PRO A 469 12.69 10.68 -0.99
CA PRO A 469 12.60 12.14 -0.90
C PRO A 469 13.36 12.90 -2.01
N ARG A 470 13.88 12.24 -3.05
CA ARG A 470 14.71 12.89 -4.10
C ARG A 470 14.00 14.04 -4.82
N GLY A 471 12.72 13.87 -5.14
CA GLY A 471 11.88 14.90 -5.76
C GLY A 471 11.73 16.17 -4.93
N ALA A 472 11.91 16.11 -3.61
CA ALA A 472 11.81 17.29 -2.75
C ALA A 472 12.97 18.27 -2.99
N ALA A 473 14.11 17.79 -3.50
CA ALA A 473 15.23 18.65 -3.91
C ALA A 473 14.83 19.55 -5.08
N VAL A 474 14.14 18.98 -6.08
CA VAL A 474 13.60 19.74 -7.23
C VAL A 474 12.49 20.68 -6.76
N ALA A 475 11.61 20.22 -5.87
CA ALA A 475 10.54 21.04 -5.31
C ALA A 475 11.05 22.31 -4.62
N GLU A 476 12.08 22.19 -3.78
CA GLU A 476 12.66 23.35 -3.10
C GLU A 476 13.35 24.32 -4.07
N ARG A 477 14.13 23.78 -5.03
CA ARG A 477 14.77 24.58 -6.07
C ARG A 477 13.77 25.40 -6.88
N LEU A 478 12.59 24.83 -7.14
CA LEU A 478 11.55 25.48 -7.91
C LEU A 478 10.67 26.46 -7.09
N TRP A 479 10.74 26.39 -5.76
CA TRP A 479 9.95 27.23 -4.85
C TRP A 479 10.75 28.41 -4.28
N THR A 480 11.98 28.18 -3.82
CA THR A 480 12.74 29.16 -3.03
C THR A 480 13.60 30.07 -3.92
N SER A 481 13.52 31.40 -3.73
CA SER A 481 14.22 32.40 -4.56
C SER A 481 15.56 32.91 -4.00
N GLY A 482 16.07 32.32 -2.92
CA GLY A 482 17.28 32.76 -2.21
C GLY A 482 18.41 31.72 -2.20
N ASP A 483 19.45 31.98 -1.40
CA ASP A 483 20.61 31.09 -1.28
C ASP A 483 20.20 29.72 -0.71
N LEU A 484 20.41 28.70 -1.52
CA LEU A 484 20.21 27.30 -1.18
C LEU A 484 21.53 26.69 -0.71
N SER A 485 21.47 25.92 0.37
CA SER A 485 22.64 25.27 0.96
C SER A 485 22.30 23.82 1.26
N GLU A 486 23.16 22.90 0.80
CA GLU A 486 23.02 21.48 1.12
C GLU A 486 23.05 21.20 2.62
N ASP A 487 23.90 21.94 3.37
CA ASP A 487 24.03 21.80 4.82
C ASP A 487 22.76 22.23 5.54
N ASP A 488 22.05 23.22 5.01
CA ASP A 488 20.73 23.65 5.51
C ASP A 488 19.61 22.69 5.07
N PHE A 489 19.67 22.17 3.84
CA PHE A 489 18.60 21.34 3.28
C PHE A 489 18.57 19.92 3.82
N ARG A 490 19.73 19.28 3.95
CA ARG A 490 19.85 17.89 4.40
C ARG A 490 19.07 17.57 5.69
N PRO A 491 19.25 18.29 6.81
CA PRO A 491 18.50 18.00 8.03
C PRO A 491 16.99 18.24 7.86
N ARG A 492 16.59 19.23 7.05
CA ARG A 492 15.16 19.49 6.77
C ARG A 492 14.54 18.38 5.93
N LEU A 493 15.28 17.85 4.96
CA LEU A 493 14.88 16.73 4.10
C LEU A 493 14.72 15.43 4.89
N GLU A 494 15.66 15.13 5.79
CA GLU A 494 15.58 13.95 6.68
C GLU A 494 14.35 14.02 7.58
N GLN A 495 14.06 15.19 8.12
CA GLN A 495 12.88 15.42 8.96
C GLN A 495 11.57 15.29 8.17
N LEU A 496 11.52 15.84 6.95
CA LEU A 496 10.39 15.65 6.04
C LEU A 496 10.17 14.16 5.73
N ARG A 497 11.24 13.40 5.47
CA ARG A 497 11.16 11.94 5.25
C ARG A 497 10.54 11.23 6.46
N CYS A 498 10.97 11.55 7.68
CA CYS A 498 10.38 10.94 8.88
C CYS A 498 8.89 11.27 9.04
N GLN A 499 8.46 12.49 8.69
CA GLN A 499 7.04 12.88 8.69
C GLN A 499 6.19 12.10 7.68
N MET A 500 6.81 11.39 6.72
CA MET A 500 6.14 10.53 5.75
C MET A 500 5.83 9.11 6.28
N LEU A 501 6.33 8.69 7.47
CA LEU A 501 6.24 7.30 7.98
C LEU A 501 5.23 7.15 9.16
N ARG A 502 4.64 5.96 9.44
CA ARG A 502 3.84 5.60 10.67
C ARG A 502 4.15 4.15 11.13
N ALA A 503 3.81 3.72 12.36
CA ALA A 503 4.52 2.63 13.12
C ALA A 503 3.75 1.38 13.74
N LEU A 504 2.44 1.12 13.59
CA LEU A 504 1.71 -0.01 14.27
C LEU A 504 1.13 -1.14 13.40
N VAL A 505 1.46 -2.44 13.54
CA VAL A 505 0.86 -3.56 12.74
C VAL A 505 0.13 -4.62 13.59
N PRO A 506 -1.16 -4.91 13.39
CA PRO A 506 -2.07 -4.25 12.47
C PRO A 506 -2.51 -2.86 12.98
N LYS A 507 -2.96 -1.97 12.08
CA LYS A 507 -3.43 -0.63 12.46
C LYS A 507 -4.65 -0.73 13.39
N PRO A 508 -4.64 -0.08 14.58
CA PRO A 508 -5.77 -0.13 15.50
C PRO A 508 -7.02 0.57 14.96
N PHE A 509 -8.19 0.15 15.43
CA PHE A 509 -9.50 0.70 15.06
C PHE A 509 -9.62 2.20 15.39
N THR A 510 -9.26 2.63 16.60
CA THR A 510 -9.10 4.04 16.96
C THR A 510 -7.84 4.26 17.79
N VAL A 511 -7.17 5.40 17.53
CA VAL A 511 -6.01 5.86 18.31
C VAL A 511 -6.20 7.34 18.62
N GLU A 512 -6.26 7.66 19.90
CA GLU A 512 -6.26 9.02 20.44
C GLU A 512 -4.89 9.29 21.08
N PRO A 513 -3.96 9.95 20.37
CA PRO A 513 -2.60 10.12 20.85
C PRO A 513 -2.56 11.15 21.98
N GLY A 514 -1.84 10.81 23.05
CA GLY A 514 -1.43 11.76 24.08
C GLY A 514 -0.07 12.38 23.76
N THR A 515 0.33 13.36 24.56
CA THR A 515 1.61 14.04 24.40
C THR A 515 2.71 13.32 25.17
N GLU A 516 2.52 13.06 26.47
CA GLU A 516 3.53 12.55 27.41
C GLU A 516 4.28 11.27 26.94
N VAL A 517 5.51 11.07 27.41
CA VAL A 517 6.28 9.83 27.20
C VAL A 517 6.74 9.33 28.55
N TYR A 518 6.55 8.04 28.79
CA TYR A 518 6.87 7.43 30.07
C TYR A 518 8.01 6.42 29.91
N VAL A 519 8.86 6.30 30.93
CA VAL A 519 9.69 5.10 31.08
C VAL A 519 8.74 4.00 31.49
N VAL A 520 8.78 2.88 30.79
CA VAL A 520 8.20 1.64 31.31
C VAL A 520 9.26 1.02 32.21
N SER A 521 8.97 0.78 33.48
CA SER A 521 9.95 0.14 34.36
C SER A 521 10.38 -1.22 33.79
N SER A 522 11.66 -1.56 33.88
CA SER A 522 12.11 -2.93 33.59
C SER A 522 11.61 -3.93 34.64
N GLU A 523 11.16 -3.44 35.80
CA GLU A 523 10.51 -4.23 36.84
C GLU A 523 9.02 -3.86 36.92
N LEU A 524 8.36 -3.75 35.76
CA LEU A 524 6.93 -3.41 35.69
C LEU A 524 6.10 -4.37 36.53
N ALA A 525 5.39 -3.85 37.53
CA ALA A 525 4.42 -4.61 38.31
C ALA A 525 3.13 -4.78 37.51
N PHE A 526 2.50 -5.94 37.63
CA PHE A 526 1.22 -6.22 36.97
C PHE A 526 0.13 -6.31 38.03
N GLU A 527 -0.82 -5.36 38.01
CA GLU A 527 -1.90 -5.27 39.00
C GLU A 527 -3.20 -5.83 38.41
N HIS A 528 -3.67 -6.93 39.00
CA HIS A 528 -4.94 -7.57 38.64
C HIS A 528 -5.41 -8.51 39.77
N ASP A 529 -6.70 -8.85 39.78
CA ASP A 529 -7.30 -9.74 40.80
C ASP A 529 -7.30 -11.24 40.41
N TYR A 530 -6.93 -11.56 39.16
CA TYR A 530 -7.08 -12.89 38.54
C TYR A 530 -5.98 -13.91 38.89
N LYS A 531 -5.87 -14.31 40.17
CA LYS A 531 -4.81 -15.23 40.65
C LYS A 531 -4.80 -16.63 40.01
N ASN A 532 -5.94 -17.08 39.49
CA ASN A 532 -6.09 -18.40 38.88
C ASN A 532 -6.16 -18.33 37.35
N CYS A 533 -5.70 -17.24 36.74
CA CYS A 533 -5.68 -17.07 35.29
C CYS A 533 -4.30 -17.39 34.74
N TYR A 534 -4.08 -18.64 34.35
CA TYR A 534 -2.81 -19.12 33.80
C TYR A 534 -2.49 -18.48 32.44
N ILE A 535 -3.49 -18.29 31.58
CA ILE A 535 -3.34 -17.57 30.30
C ILE A 535 -2.76 -16.17 30.52
N LEU A 536 -3.33 -15.41 31.47
CA LEU A 536 -2.88 -14.07 31.78
C LEU A 536 -1.45 -14.07 32.33
N HIS A 537 -1.13 -14.95 33.26
CA HIS A 537 0.21 -15.04 33.84
C HIS A 537 1.27 -15.41 32.80
N ASP A 538 0.97 -16.31 31.87
CA ASP A 538 1.87 -16.61 30.75
C ASP A 538 2.06 -15.39 29.84
N ALA A 539 0.98 -14.69 29.48
CA ALA A 539 1.04 -13.51 28.62
C ALA A 539 1.83 -12.36 29.27
N ILE A 540 1.63 -12.12 30.57
CA ILE A 540 2.39 -11.17 31.37
C ILE A 540 3.88 -11.51 31.35
N ARG A 541 4.24 -12.78 31.59
CA ARG A 541 5.62 -13.25 31.53
C ARG A 541 6.25 -13.00 30.16
N ARG A 542 5.54 -13.32 29.08
CA ARG A 542 6.00 -13.06 27.70
C ARG A 542 6.22 -11.57 27.43
N LEU A 543 5.30 -10.70 27.86
CA LEU A 543 5.48 -9.26 27.74
C LEU A 543 6.69 -8.79 28.53
N ALA A 544 6.83 -9.21 29.80
CA ALA A 544 7.97 -8.86 30.64
C ALA A 544 9.30 -9.25 29.99
N ASP A 545 9.42 -10.50 29.50
CA ASP A 545 10.60 -10.97 28.77
C ASP A 545 10.92 -10.08 27.57
N ARG A 546 9.92 -9.72 26.76
CA ARG A 546 10.07 -8.84 25.59
C ARG A 546 10.44 -7.40 25.96
N LEU A 547 9.95 -6.89 27.09
CA LEU A 547 10.33 -5.58 27.62
C LEU A 547 11.79 -5.51 28.09
N HIS A 548 12.52 -6.63 28.15
CA HIS A 548 13.97 -6.67 28.38
C HIS A 548 14.81 -6.75 27.10
N LEU A 549 14.20 -7.11 25.97
CA LEU A 549 14.91 -7.30 24.70
C LEU A 549 15.28 -5.96 24.04
N ARG A 550 16.51 -5.88 23.50
CA ARG A 550 16.94 -4.69 22.75
C ARG A 550 16.13 -4.61 21.45
N HIS A 551 15.54 -3.46 21.20
CA HIS A 551 14.85 -3.15 19.95
C HIS A 551 15.53 -1.95 19.29
N TRP A 552 15.23 -1.72 18.01
CA TRP A 552 15.68 -0.54 17.29
C TRP A 552 15.35 0.72 18.11
N PRO A 553 16.36 1.55 18.46
CA PRO A 553 16.08 2.78 19.18
C PRO A 553 15.26 3.69 18.28
N THR A 554 14.14 4.19 18.78
CA THR A 554 13.50 5.31 18.08
C THR A 554 14.47 6.47 18.14
N ASN A 555 14.66 7.20 17.03
CA ASN A 555 15.47 8.43 17.01
C ASN A 555 14.86 9.56 17.88
N ASN A 556 13.84 9.25 18.69
CA ASN A 556 13.18 10.14 19.62
C ASN A 556 14.05 10.35 20.86
N GLN A 557 14.65 11.54 20.95
CA GLN A 557 15.24 12.10 22.17
C GLN A 557 14.17 12.56 23.19
N MET A 558 13.02 11.86 23.27
CA MET A 558 11.95 12.22 24.20
C MET A 558 12.38 11.86 25.62
N LEU A 559 12.52 12.87 26.48
CA LEU A 559 12.83 12.66 27.89
C LEU A 559 11.56 12.15 28.58
N PRO A 560 11.62 10.98 29.24
CA PRO A 560 10.48 10.46 29.96
C PRO A 560 10.00 11.44 31.05
N THR A 561 8.71 11.74 31.08
CA THR A 561 8.11 12.69 32.01
C THR A 561 7.79 12.06 33.36
N ALA A 562 7.49 10.76 33.35
CA ALA A 562 7.38 9.94 34.54
C ALA A 562 7.77 8.48 34.23
N MET A 563 7.79 7.66 35.27
CA MET A 563 7.99 6.21 35.15
C MET A 563 6.67 5.51 35.44
N ILE A 564 6.24 4.66 34.53
CA ILE A 564 5.16 3.69 34.72
C ILE A 564 5.80 2.49 35.41
N ASN A 565 5.41 2.28 36.66
CA ASN A 565 5.83 1.13 37.46
C ASN A 565 4.79 0.01 37.46
N THR A 566 3.56 0.29 37.02
CA THR A 566 2.45 -0.65 37.09
C THR A 566 1.66 -0.69 35.79
N LEU A 567 1.39 -1.89 35.28
CA LEU A 567 0.37 -2.18 34.28
C LEU A 567 -0.87 -2.76 34.99
N ARG A 568 -1.99 -2.03 34.96
CA ARG A 568 -3.28 -2.52 35.50
C ARG A 568 -4.05 -3.26 34.42
N ILE A 569 -4.60 -4.41 34.75
CA ILE A 569 -5.36 -5.25 33.81
C ILE A 569 -6.75 -5.50 34.37
N ARG A 570 -7.78 -5.16 33.59
CA ARG A 570 -9.19 -5.36 33.94
C ARG A 570 -9.88 -6.20 32.87
N ILE A 571 -10.44 -7.32 33.31
CA ILE A 571 -11.26 -8.27 32.55
C ILE A 571 -12.65 -8.28 33.16
N THR A 572 -13.65 -7.73 32.48
CA THR A 572 -14.98 -7.52 33.08
C THR A 572 -15.72 -8.82 33.37
N ARG A 573 -15.56 -9.86 32.53
CA ARG A 573 -16.09 -11.21 32.78
C ARG A 573 -15.20 -12.06 33.70
N GLY A 574 -14.08 -11.50 34.14
CA GLY A 574 -13.07 -12.19 34.94
C GLY A 574 -12.25 -13.22 34.14
N CYS A 575 -11.32 -13.87 34.83
CA CYS A 575 -10.58 -15.02 34.32
C CYS A 575 -10.24 -15.94 35.50
N ASP A 576 -10.80 -17.15 35.49
CA ASP A 576 -10.55 -18.18 36.51
C ASP A 576 -10.48 -19.55 35.82
N GLU A 577 -9.30 -20.18 35.88
CA GLU A 577 -9.05 -21.51 35.33
C GLU A 577 -8.93 -22.58 36.45
N SER A 578 -9.39 -22.30 37.67
CA SER A 578 -9.34 -23.26 38.79
C SER A 578 -10.32 -24.44 38.66
N GLY A 579 -11.39 -24.28 37.86
CA GLY A 579 -12.35 -25.32 37.55
C GLY A 579 -12.03 -26.06 36.25
N GLU A 580 -12.28 -25.40 35.12
CA GLU A 580 -11.97 -25.91 33.78
C GLU A 580 -11.09 -24.92 33.02
N ALA A 581 -10.25 -25.44 32.12
CA ALA A 581 -9.41 -24.59 31.28
C ALA A 581 -10.26 -23.76 30.33
N LEU A 582 -9.94 -22.47 30.22
CA LEU A 582 -10.56 -21.58 29.23
C LEU A 582 -9.95 -21.85 27.84
N TRP A 583 -10.81 -21.99 26.85
CA TRP A 583 -10.44 -22.23 25.45
C TRP A 583 -10.99 -21.11 24.55
N PRO A 584 -10.20 -20.64 23.56
CA PRO A 584 -10.71 -19.71 22.56
C PRO A 584 -11.78 -20.40 21.71
N SER A 585 -12.76 -19.64 21.24
CA SER A 585 -13.90 -20.15 20.47
C SER A 585 -14.39 -19.12 19.47
N GLU A 586 -15.33 -19.50 18.59
CA GLU A 586 -15.92 -18.58 17.61
C GLU A 586 -16.62 -17.38 18.25
N SER A 587 -17.14 -17.55 19.48
CA SER A 587 -17.86 -16.50 20.20
C SER A 587 -16.97 -15.63 21.09
N MET A 588 -15.65 -15.79 21.03
CA MET A 588 -14.74 -15.09 21.92
C MET A 588 -14.74 -13.58 21.67
N ASN A 589 -14.64 -12.78 22.74
CA ASN A 589 -14.53 -11.32 22.61
C ASN A 589 -13.05 -10.88 22.61
N GLU A 590 -12.61 -10.36 21.47
CA GLU A 590 -11.24 -9.89 21.22
C GLU A 590 -11.08 -8.37 21.32
N MET A 591 -12.15 -7.63 21.66
CA MET A 591 -12.12 -6.18 21.81
C MET A 591 -11.42 -5.77 23.10
N TYR A 592 -10.63 -4.70 23.03
CA TYR A 592 -9.93 -4.14 24.18
C TYR A 592 -9.69 -2.64 24.01
N SER A 593 -9.30 -2.02 25.12
CA SER A 593 -8.72 -0.68 25.14
C SER A 593 -7.39 -0.67 25.87
N VAL A 594 -6.47 0.17 25.40
CA VAL A 594 -5.21 0.48 26.07
C VAL A 594 -5.20 1.95 26.41
N LEU A 595 -4.95 2.29 27.66
CA LEU A 595 -4.79 3.65 28.12
C LEU A 595 -3.38 3.85 28.68
N VAL A 596 -2.68 4.85 28.15
CA VAL A 596 -1.40 5.34 28.64
C VAL A 596 -1.58 6.82 28.96
N GLU A 597 -1.82 7.15 30.21
CA GLU A 597 -2.16 8.51 30.66
C GLU A 597 -1.77 8.70 32.12
N ASP A 598 -1.34 9.90 32.51
CA ASP A 598 -0.99 10.27 33.89
C ASP A 598 -0.05 9.31 34.65
N GLY A 599 0.89 8.68 33.95
CA GLY A 599 1.82 7.69 34.54
C GLY A 599 1.18 6.34 34.86
N GLU A 600 -0.04 6.11 34.39
CA GLU A 600 -0.76 4.85 34.47
C GLU A 600 -0.77 4.16 33.09
N LEU A 601 -0.67 2.83 33.11
CA LEU A 601 -0.84 1.98 31.95
C LEU A 601 -1.95 0.99 32.28
N VAL A 602 -3.04 1.02 31.51
CA VAL A 602 -4.24 0.22 31.78
C VAL A 602 -4.68 -0.52 30.52
N ILE A 603 -4.98 -1.81 30.65
CA ILE A 603 -5.72 -2.58 29.66
C ILE A 603 -7.09 -2.90 30.22
N GLU A 604 -8.14 -2.62 29.44
CA GLU A 604 -9.49 -3.07 29.75
C GLU A 604 -10.05 -3.89 28.59
N ALA A 605 -10.59 -5.07 28.89
CA ALA A 605 -11.25 -5.93 27.92
C ALA A 605 -12.42 -6.68 28.57
N GLU A 606 -13.34 -7.20 27.74
CA GLU A 606 -14.45 -8.01 28.25
C GLU A 606 -13.97 -9.41 28.68
N GLU A 607 -13.12 -10.02 27.85
CA GLU A 607 -12.56 -11.36 28.04
C GLU A 607 -11.03 -11.34 27.98
N ILE A 608 -10.40 -12.43 28.41
CA ILE A 608 -8.94 -12.59 28.40
C ILE A 608 -8.32 -12.40 27.01
N TRP A 609 -9.05 -12.75 25.95
CA TRP A 609 -8.56 -12.69 24.57
C TRP A 609 -8.28 -11.25 24.11
N GLY A 610 -9.14 -10.30 24.46
CA GLY A 610 -8.87 -8.88 24.25
C GLY A 610 -7.63 -8.40 25.03
N VAL A 611 -7.39 -8.89 26.25
CA VAL A 611 -6.17 -8.57 27.00
C VAL A 611 -4.91 -9.09 26.30
N LEU A 612 -4.94 -10.29 25.70
CA LEU A 612 -3.80 -10.82 24.94
C LEU A 612 -3.39 -9.85 23.82
N HIS A 613 -4.36 -9.35 23.05
CA HIS A 613 -4.12 -8.39 21.97
C HIS A 613 -3.70 -7.01 22.49
N GLY A 614 -4.22 -6.59 23.64
CA GLY A 614 -3.80 -5.38 24.36
C GLY A 614 -2.33 -5.45 24.79
N LEU A 615 -1.89 -6.59 25.32
CA LEU A 615 -0.49 -6.82 25.69
C LEU A 615 0.43 -6.80 24.46
N GLU A 616 0.00 -7.37 23.32
CA GLU A 616 0.77 -7.29 22.08
C GLU A 616 0.83 -5.88 21.50
N THR A 617 -0.24 -5.11 21.65
CA THR A 617 -0.25 -3.68 21.29
C THR A 617 0.76 -2.90 22.13
N ILE A 618 0.79 -3.14 23.45
CA ILE A 618 1.80 -2.54 24.33
C ILE A 618 3.21 -2.96 23.91
N ALA A 619 3.43 -4.24 23.59
CA ALA A 619 4.74 -4.71 23.14
C ALA A 619 5.23 -3.95 21.89
N GLN A 620 4.34 -3.60 20.97
CA GLN A 620 4.67 -2.79 19.78
C GLN A 620 4.79 -1.29 20.09
N LEU A 621 4.01 -0.76 21.03
CA LEU A 621 4.08 0.63 21.47
C LEU A 621 5.30 0.98 22.31
N VAL A 622 5.89 -0.02 22.98
CA VAL A 622 7.13 0.17 23.72
C VAL A 622 8.30 0.20 22.75
N HIS A 623 9.01 1.32 22.75
CA HIS A 623 10.23 1.54 21.98
C HIS A 623 11.44 1.67 22.91
N ARG A 624 12.65 1.67 22.34
CA ARG A 624 13.88 1.96 23.08
C ARG A 624 14.31 3.41 22.85
N SER A 625 14.66 4.10 23.92
CA SER A 625 15.36 5.38 23.85
C SER A 625 16.80 5.21 23.33
N GLN A 626 17.50 6.31 23.05
CA GLN A 626 18.93 6.29 22.69
C GLN A 626 19.83 5.68 23.79
N THR A 627 19.39 5.68 25.05
CA THR A 627 20.07 5.04 26.18
C THR A 627 19.59 3.60 26.43
N ASN A 628 18.85 3.02 25.50
CA ASN A 628 18.23 1.69 25.59
C ASN A 628 17.19 1.55 26.72
N THR A 629 16.62 2.67 27.17
CA THR A 629 15.53 2.68 28.17
C THR A 629 14.20 2.38 27.46
N PRO A 630 13.38 1.45 27.96
CA PRO A 630 12.06 1.20 27.39
C PRO A 630 11.12 2.38 27.66
N ILE A 631 10.53 2.92 26.60
CA ILE A 631 9.66 4.09 26.63
C ILE A 631 8.35 3.81 25.91
N ILE A 632 7.26 4.40 26.39
CA ILE A 632 5.94 4.33 25.77
C ILE A 632 5.33 5.73 25.69
N LYS A 633 4.66 6.03 24.58
CA LYS A 633 3.95 7.30 24.40
C LYS A 633 2.55 7.22 24.99
N ALA A 634 2.10 8.30 25.62
CA ALA A 634 0.74 8.49 26.05
C ALA A 634 -0.22 8.36 24.86
N GLN A 635 -1.30 7.61 25.04
CA GLN A 635 -2.35 7.41 24.05
C GLN A 635 -3.48 6.59 24.66
N ARG A 636 -4.67 6.76 24.10
CA ARG A 636 -5.82 5.87 24.28
C ARG A 636 -6.07 5.14 22.97
N ILE A 637 -6.15 3.82 23.03
CA ILE A 637 -6.46 2.96 21.89
C ILE A 637 -7.72 2.20 22.23
N GLU A 638 -8.66 2.14 21.29
CA GLU A 638 -9.71 1.13 21.29
C GLU A 638 -9.55 0.31 20.02
N ASP A 639 -9.54 -1.02 20.18
CA ASP A 639 -9.24 -1.89 19.06
C ASP A 639 -10.06 -3.18 19.10
N LYS A 640 -10.33 -3.71 17.91
CA LYS A 640 -11.11 -4.93 17.69
C LYS A 640 -10.84 -5.46 16.28
N PRO A 641 -10.97 -6.78 16.05
CA PRO A 641 -10.84 -7.33 14.72
C PRO A 641 -11.98 -6.89 13.79
N LEU A 642 -11.67 -6.74 12.50
CA LEU A 642 -12.66 -6.56 11.44
C LEU A 642 -13.44 -7.86 11.16
N TYR A 643 -12.74 -8.99 11.12
CA TYR A 643 -13.32 -10.32 10.89
C TYR A 643 -13.00 -11.30 12.04
N PRO A 644 -13.96 -12.15 12.47
CA PRO A 644 -13.73 -13.13 13.53
C PRO A 644 -12.83 -14.31 13.12
N HIS A 645 -12.71 -14.64 11.83
CA HIS A 645 -11.86 -15.72 11.33
C HIS A 645 -10.59 -15.15 10.68
N ARG A 646 -9.41 -15.41 11.27
CA ARG A 646 -8.12 -14.90 10.77
C ARG A 646 -7.08 -16.01 10.84
N GLY A 647 -7.07 -16.83 9.79
CA GLY A 647 -6.34 -18.09 9.73
C GLY A 647 -4.94 -18.01 9.12
N PHE A 648 -4.11 -18.98 9.46
CA PHE A 648 -2.91 -19.32 8.72
C PHE A 648 -2.76 -20.85 8.68
N LEU A 649 -2.80 -21.42 7.47
CA LEU A 649 -2.54 -22.82 7.21
C LEU A 649 -1.04 -23.13 7.21
N ILE A 650 -0.67 -24.18 7.94
CA ILE A 650 0.62 -24.86 7.80
C ILE A 650 0.41 -26.34 7.48
N ASP A 651 1.25 -26.83 6.57
CA ASP A 651 1.32 -28.24 6.18
C ASP A 651 2.47 -28.92 6.93
N THR A 652 2.14 -30.00 7.64
CA THR A 652 3.08 -30.81 8.41
C THR A 652 3.15 -32.26 7.96
N SER A 653 2.40 -32.61 6.92
CA SER A 653 2.32 -33.96 6.37
C SER A 653 3.29 -34.13 5.21
N ARG A 654 3.43 -33.13 4.33
CA ARG A 654 4.41 -33.17 3.24
C ARG A 654 5.85 -33.10 3.76
N HIS A 655 6.11 -32.28 4.78
CA HIS A 655 7.35 -32.32 5.57
C HIS A 655 6.99 -32.26 7.06
N TYR A 656 7.55 -33.18 7.86
CA TYR A 656 7.31 -33.18 9.29
C TYR A 656 7.91 -31.93 9.95
N LEU A 657 7.09 -31.14 10.64
CA LEU A 657 7.55 -29.98 11.41
C LEU A 657 7.63 -30.33 12.89
N ASP A 658 8.80 -30.14 13.51
CA ASP A 658 8.91 -30.34 14.96
C ASP A 658 8.08 -29.31 15.75
N LEU A 659 7.82 -29.61 17.02
CA LEU A 659 7.03 -28.73 17.90
C LEU A 659 7.65 -27.36 18.08
N LYS A 660 8.98 -27.24 18.04
CA LYS A 660 9.66 -25.96 18.23
C LYS A 660 9.30 -25.00 17.09
N HIS A 661 9.31 -25.47 15.85
CA HIS A 661 8.98 -24.64 14.69
C HIS A 661 7.48 -24.30 14.62
N ILE A 662 6.61 -25.25 15.01
CA ILE A 662 5.16 -24.96 15.18
C ILE A 662 4.98 -23.86 16.23
N PHE A 663 5.66 -23.94 17.38
CA PHE A 663 5.57 -22.93 18.43
C PHE A 663 6.08 -21.56 17.99
N GLN A 664 7.21 -21.50 17.28
CA GLN A 664 7.71 -20.26 16.69
C GLN A 664 6.71 -19.64 15.70
N PHE A 665 6.05 -20.47 14.90
CA PHE A 665 5.02 -20.02 13.97
C PHE A 665 3.81 -19.43 14.69
N VAL A 666 3.32 -20.10 15.73
CA VAL A 666 2.21 -19.63 16.57
C VAL A 666 2.57 -18.35 17.32
N ASP A 667 3.81 -18.19 17.77
CA ASP A 667 4.31 -16.92 18.33
C ASP A 667 4.22 -15.77 17.31
N ALA A 668 4.61 -16.02 16.05
CA ALA A 668 4.55 -15.03 14.98
C ALA A 668 3.10 -14.64 14.64
N MET A 669 2.18 -15.62 14.59
CA MET A 669 0.74 -15.37 14.42
C MET A 669 0.18 -14.48 15.53
N ALA A 670 0.55 -14.74 16.77
CA ALA A 670 0.10 -13.96 17.93
C ALA A 670 0.58 -12.50 17.86
N MET A 671 1.81 -12.25 17.39
CA MET A 671 2.36 -10.89 17.23
C MET A 671 1.53 -10.01 16.28
N VAL A 672 0.81 -10.62 15.33
CA VAL A 672 -0.02 -9.92 14.33
C VAL A 672 -1.52 -10.14 14.54
N LYS A 673 -1.92 -10.73 15.67
CA LYS A 673 -3.33 -10.93 16.07
C LYS A 673 -4.13 -11.87 15.15
N MET A 674 -3.46 -12.81 14.48
CA MET A 674 -4.11 -13.96 13.85
C MET A 674 -4.59 -14.95 14.92
N ASN A 675 -5.75 -15.57 14.71
CA ASN A 675 -6.44 -16.33 15.76
C ASN A 675 -6.77 -17.79 15.40
N ILE A 676 -6.44 -18.27 14.20
CA ILE A 676 -6.70 -19.65 13.78
C ILE A 676 -5.45 -20.27 13.16
N LEU A 677 -4.93 -21.33 13.78
CA LEU A 677 -3.97 -22.23 13.17
C LEU A 677 -4.74 -23.29 12.40
N HIS A 678 -4.73 -23.20 11.08
CA HIS A 678 -5.24 -24.26 10.22
C HIS A 678 -4.12 -25.29 10.06
N TRP A 679 -4.28 -26.45 10.69
CA TRP A 679 -3.23 -27.45 10.78
C TRP A 679 -3.52 -28.59 9.81
N HIS A 680 -2.91 -28.50 8.63
CA HIS A 680 -2.88 -29.59 7.67
C HIS A 680 -1.91 -30.66 8.17
N ILE A 681 -2.49 -31.65 8.85
CA ILE A 681 -1.76 -32.61 9.67
C ILE A 681 -1.54 -33.95 8.97
N VAL A 682 -2.33 -34.28 7.95
CA VAL A 682 -2.22 -35.55 7.19
C VAL A 682 -2.45 -35.29 5.70
N ASP A 683 -1.76 -36.04 4.83
CA ASP A 683 -1.86 -35.96 3.35
C ASP A 683 -1.37 -37.30 2.74
N GLU A 684 -1.37 -37.46 1.42
CA GLU A 684 -1.05 -38.70 0.70
C GLU A 684 0.35 -39.23 1.01
N THR A 685 1.26 -38.33 1.37
CA THR A 685 2.67 -38.59 1.62
C THR A 685 2.91 -39.18 3.01
N SER A 686 2.21 -38.67 4.03
CA SER A 686 2.43 -39.02 5.44
C SER A 686 1.18 -38.88 6.30
N PHE A 687 1.00 -39.80 7.25
CA PHE A 687 0.00 -39.71 8.33
C PHE A 687 0.70 -39.57 9.70
N PRO A 688 1.18 -38.39 10.09
CA PRO A 688 1.92 -38.21 11.34
C PRO A 688 1.04 -38.15 12.60
N TYR A 689 -0.29 -37.96 12.49
CA TYR A 689 -1.17 -37.94 13.67
C TYR A 689 -1.29 -39.32 14.33
N SER A 690 -0.86 -39.47 15.58
CA SER A 690 -0.98 -40.74 16.31
C SER A 690 -2.39 -40.97 16.86
N SER A 691 -3.28 -41.52 16.03
CA SER A 691 -4.62 -41.91 16.50
C SER A 691 -4.57 -43.04 17.53
N TYR A 692 -5.32 -42.90 18.64
CA TYR A 692 -5.45 -43.99 19.61
C TYR A 692 -6.52 -45.01 19.21
N THR A 693 -7.48 -44.63 18.37
CA THR A 693 -8.49 -45.51 17.78
C THR A 693 -7.93 -46.29 16.60
N PHE A 694 -7.08 -45.65 15.78
CA PHE A 694 -6.48 -46.23 14.59
C PHE A 694 -4.94 -46.11 14.56
N PRO A 695 -4.20 -46.79 15.48
CA PRO A 695 -2.74 -46.63 15.58
C PRO A 695 -1.96 -47.04 14.33
N GLU A 696 -2.53 -47.92 13.51
CA GLU A 696 -1.88 -48.39 12.28
C GLU A 696 -1.78 -47.30 11.20
N LEU A 697 -2.56 -46.22 11.28
CA LEU A 697 -2.45 -45.07 10.38
C LEU A 697 -1.06 -44.43 10.52
N ALA A 698 -0.63 -44.08 11.73
CA ALA A 698 0.70 -43.50 11.95
C ALA A 698 1.82 -44.55 11.82
N ARG A 699 1.64 -45.76 12.36
CA ARG A 699 2.68 -46.81 12.34
C ARG A 699 3.13 -47.21 10.94
N LYS A 700 2.23 -47.14 9.96
CA LYS A 700 2.53 -47.53 8.57
C LYS A 700 2.46 -46.35 7.59
N GLY A 701 1.74 -45.30 7.94
CA GLY A 701 1.49 -44.14 7.09
C GLY A 701 2.44 -42.97 7.32
N ALA A 702 3.06 -42.82 8.49
CA ALA A 702 4.04 -41.75 8.76
C ALA A 702 5.39 -42.02 8.07
N TYR A 703 6.22 -40.98 7.93
CA TYR A 703 7.60 -41.11 7.44
C TYR A 703 8.46 -42.03 8.31
N ASP A 704 8.29 -41.94 9.62
CA ASP A 704 8.90 -42.83 10.61
C ASP A 704 7.91 -42.98 11.76
N SER A 705 7.69 -44.21 12.23
CA SER A 705 6.66 -44.52 13.23
C SER A 705 6.97 -44.07 14.65
N GLU A 706 8.19 -43.60 14.92
CA GLU A 706 8.63 -43.12 16.23
C GLU A 706 9.13 -41.67 16.18
N ALA A 707 9.89 -41.30 15.16
CA ALA A 707 10.55 -40.00 15.08
C ALA A 707 9.67 -38.89 14.45
N TYR A 708 8.79 -39.23 13.51
CA TYR A 708 8.02 -38.27 12.72
C TYR A 708 6.52 -38.46 12.90
N VAL A 709 6.11 -38.48 14.17
CA VAL A 709 4.73 -38.67 14.61
C VAL A 709 4.39 -37.60 15.66
N TYR A 710 3.18 -37.08 15.60
CA TYR A 710 2.59 -36.27 16.67
C TYR A 710 1.80 -37.20 17.60
N THR A 711 2.40 -37.51 18.75
CA THR A 711 1.72 -38.26 19.80
C THR A 711 0.56 -37.44 20.39
N GLN A 712 -0.36 -38.08 21.11
CA GLN A 712 -1.42 -37.39 21.85
C GLN A 712 -0.86 -36.32 22.80
N GLY A 713 0.31 -36.57 23.39
CA GLY A 713 1.01 -35.59 24.22
C GLY A 713 1.54 -34.40 23.41
N ASP A 714 1.99 -34.62 22.18
CA ASP A 714 2.50 -33.56 21.30
C ASP A 714 1.36 -32.66 20.82
N VAL A 715 0.25 -33.26 20.35
CA VAL A 715 -0.96 -32.55 19.94
C VAL A 715 -1.50 -31.72 21.11
N LYS A 716 -1.59 -32.30 22.31
CA LYS A 716 -1.99 -31.55 23.51
C LYS A 716 -1.08 -30.35 23.78
N ARG A 717 0.24 -30.50 23.62
CA ARG A 717 1.19 -29.38 23.80
C ARG A 717 0.97 -28.28 22.76
N VAL A 718 0.70 -28.61 21.50
CA VAL A 718 0.33 -27.62 20.47
C VAL A 718 -0.96 -26.90 20.84
N LEU A 719 -2.01 -27.65 21.21
CA LEU A 719 -3.29 -27.08 21.63
C LEU A 719 -3.15 -26.13 22.82
N ASP A 720 -2.45 -26.56 23.87
CA ASP A 720 -2.17 -25.72 25.03
C ASP A 720 -1.36 -24.47 24.64
N TYR A 721 -0.36 -24.61 23.77
CA TYR A 721 0.48 -23.50 23.34
C TYR A 721 -0.30 -22.44 22.53
N CYS A 722 -1.18 -22.87 21.63
CA CYS A 722 -2.09 -22.02 20.88
C CYS A 722 -3.11 -21.35 21.81
N ARG A 723 -3.69 -22.11 22.76
CA ARG A 723 -4.64 -21.61 23.77
C ARG A 723 -4.08 -20.43 24.57
N LEU A 724 -2.81 -20.50 24.99
CA LEU A 724 -2.16 -19.41 25.74
C LEU A 724 -1.94 -18.12 24.91
N ARG A 725 -2.16 -18.19 23.60
CA ARG A 725 -2.08 -17.06 22.66
C ARG A 725 -3.44 -16.64 22.11
N GLY A 726 -4.53 -17.28 22.56
CA GLY A 726 -5.86 -17.06 22.01
C GLY A 726 -6.02 -17.57 20.58
N ILE A 727 -5.18 -18.52 20.17
CA ILE A 727 -5.21 -19.12 18.84
C ILE A 727 -5.99 -20.43 18.91
N ARG A 728 -7.02 -20.51 18.09
CA ARG A 728 -7.85 -21.69 17.83
C ARG A 728 -7.10 -22.63 16.89
N VAL A 729 -7.35 -23.94 16.99
CA VAL A 729 -6.71 -24.93 16.11
C VAL A 729 -7.79 -25.65 15.32
N MET A 730 -7.70 -25.54 13.99
CA MET A 730 -8.56 -26.25 13.05
C MET A 730 -7.73 -27.37 12.41
N PRO A 731 -7.87 -28.62 12.86
CA PRO A 731 -7.19 -29.73 12.19
C PRO A 731 -7.84 -30.02 10.84
N GLU A 732 -7.00 -30.32 9.86
CA GLU A 732 -7.44 -30.81 8.56
C GLU A 732 -7.07 -32.28 8.37
N PHE A 733 -8.09 -33.10 8.10
CA PHE A 733 -7.97 -34.49 7.71
C PHE A 733 -8.57 -34.64 6.33
N ASP A 734 -7.74 -34.45 5.31
CA ASP A 734 -8.19 -34.32 3.94
C ASP A 734 -8.66 -35.65 3.36
N THR A 735 -9.95 -35.69 2.98
CA THR A 735 -10.62 -36.81 2.34
C THR A 735 -11.65 -36.30 1.32
N PRO A 736 -12.04 -37.07 0.29
CA PRO A 736 -11.62 -38.44 0.00
C PRO A 736 -10.29 -38.53 -0.77
N GLY A 737 -9.78 -37.42 -1.30
CA GLY A 737 -8.45 -37.28 -1.90
C GLY A 737 -7.33 -37.49 -0.87
N HIS A 738 -6.07 -37.31 -1.26
CA HIS A 738 -4.94 -37.17 -0.31
C HIS A 738 -4.79 -38.28 0.76
N THR A 739 -5.26 -39.49 0.47
CA THR A 739 -5.40 -40.56 1.48
C THR A 739 -4.51 -41.78 1.24
N LYS A 740 -3.60 -41.72 0.27
CA LYS A 740 -2.78 -42.87 -0.15
C LYS A 740 -2.01 -43.54 1.00
N CYS A 741 -1.43 -42.76 1.92
CA CYS A 741 -0.72 -43.30 3.08
C CYS A 741 -1.65 -43.99 4.10
N TRP A 742 -2.95 -43.64 4.14
CA TRP A 742 -3.94 -44.24 5.04
C TRP A 742 -4.16 -45.72 4.68
N GLY A 743 -4.14 -46.02 3.37
CA GLY A 743 -4.25 -47.38 2.84
C GLY A 743 -3.11 -48.32 3.24
N LYS A 744 -1.97 -47.80 3.70
CA LYS A 744 -0.89 -48.64 4.26
C LYS A 744 -1.31 -49.28 5.59
N GLY A 745 -2.11 -48.56 6.40
CA GLY A 745 -2.69 -49.04 7.65
C GLY A 745 -3.99 -49.82 7.42
N TYR A 746 -4.89 -49.25 6.62
CA TYR A 746 -6.26 -49.71 6.41
C TYR A 746 -6.58 -49.75 4.91
N PRO A 747 -6.07 -50.76 4.16
CA PRO A 747 -6.18 -50.81 2.70
C PRO A 747 -7.63 -50.91 2.20
N ASP A 748 -8.53 -51.51 2.98
CA ASP A 748 -9.95 -51.66 2.60
C ASP A 748 -10.74 -50.35 2.69
N LEU A 749 -10.17 -49.28 3.25
CA LEU A 749 -10.77 -47.94 3.26
C LEU A 749 -10.70 -47.27 1.89
N LEU A 750 -9.67 -47.58 1.08
CA LEU A 750 -9.42 -46.95 -0.21
C LEU A 750 -10.01 -47.77 -1.35
N THR A 751 -10.40 -47.10 -2.45
CA THR A 751 -10.92 -47.78 -3.63
C THR A 751 -9.81 -48.54 -4.36
N LYS A 752 -10.04 -49.82 -4.67
CA LYS A 752 -9.15 -50.61 -5.55
C LYS A 752 -9.33 -50.15 -6.99
N CYS A 753 -8.24 -49.81 -7.67
CA CYS A 753 -8.28 -49.41 -9.07
C CYS A 753 -8.27 -50.63 -9.99
N TYR A 754 -8.89 -50.49 -11.16
CA TYR A 754 -9.01 -51.56 -12.15
C TYR A 754 -8.41 -51.14 -13.48
N SER A 755 -7.69 -52.06 -14.11
CA SER A 755 -7.24 -51.94 -15.49
C SER A 755 -7.58 -53.25 -16.22
N GLU A 756 -8.11 -53.13 -17.44
CA GLU A 756 -8.55 -54.28 -18.25
C GLU A 756 -9.51 -55.24 -17.51
N GLY A 757 -10.39 -54.70 -16.65
CA GLY A 757 -11.41 -55.47 -15.93
C GLY A 757 -10.89 -56.28 -14.73
N LYS A 758 -9.66 -56.04 -14.27
CA LYS A 758 -9.08 -56.67 -13.07
C LYS A 758 -8.45 -55.62 -12.15
N PRO A 759 -8.35 -55.87 -10.83
CA PRO A 759 -7.59 -55.01 -9.94
C PRO A 759 -6.13 -54.89 -10.40
N ASP A 760 -5.64 -53.66 -10.54
CA ASP A 760 -4.27 -53.38 -11.01
C ASP A 760 -3.23 -53.29 -9.87
N GLY A 761 -3.70 -53.38 -8.62
CA GLY A 761 -2.89 -53.32 -7.40
C GLY A 761 -2.70 -51.90 -6.85
N GLN A 762 -3.22 -50.86 -7.52
CA GLN A 762 -3.23 -49.50 -7.02
C GLN A 762 -4.47 -49.23 -6.15
N LEU A 763 -4.32 -48.31 -5.20
CA LEU A 763 -5.40 -47.78 -4.38
C LEU A 763 -5.59 -46.30 -4.72
N GLY A 764 -6.84 -45.90 -4.93
CA GLY A 764 -7.25 -44.52 -5.20
C GLY A 764 -7.80 -43.81 -3.97
N PRO A 765 -8.69 -42.82 -4.16
CA PRO A 765 -9.36 -42.11 -3.07
C PRO A 765 -10.13 -43.03 -2.12
N VAL A 766 -10.54 -42.51 -0.95
CA VAL A 766 -11.45 -43.19 -0.02
C VAL A 766 -12.67 -43.73 -0.76
N ASN A 767 -13.10 -44.95 -0.44
CA ASN A 767 -14.25 -45.57 -1.09
C ASN A 767 -15.58 -45.08 -0.47
N PRO A 768 -16.37 -44.25 -1.16
CA PRO A 768 -17.56 -43.63 -0.56
C PRO A 768 -18.80 -44.53 -0.57
N THR A 769 -18.70 -45.75 -1.11
CA THR A 769 -19.87 -46.62 -1.39
C THR A 769 -20.11 -47.69 -0.32
N THR A 770 -19.26 -47.76 0.71
CA THR A 770 -19.31 -48.82 1.73
C THR A 770 -19.63 -48.28 3.11
N ASP A 771 -20.42 -49.04 3.88
CA ASP A 771 -20.73 -48.70 5.27
C ASP A 771 -19.47 -48.68 6.15
N TYR A 772 -18.48 -49.52 5.83
CA TYR A 772 -17.19 -49.55 6.52
C TYR A 772 -16.50 -48.18 6.55
N THR A 773 -16.58 -47.42 5.44
CA THR A 773 -16.00 -46.08 5.34
C THR A 773 -16.64 -45.12 6.34
N TYR A 774 -17.96 -45.08 6.41
CA TYR A 774 -18.66 -44.17 7.31
C TYR A 774 -18.54 -44.57 8.78
N ASP A 775 -18.49 -45.88 9.08
CA ASP A 775 -18.17 -46.40 10.41
C ASP A 775 -16.74 -46.03 10.85
N PHE A 776 -15.78 -46.06 9.92
CA PHE A 776 -14.40 -45.64 10.17
C PHE A 776 -14.34 -44.14 10.44
N MET A 777 -14.93 -43.32 9.56
CA MET A 777 -14.93 -41.86 9.67
C MET A 777 -15.65 -41.38 10.92
N GLN A 778 -16.78 -41.98 11.29
CA GLN A 778 -17.49 -41.65 12.54
C GLN A 778 -16.60 -41.85 13.77
N LYS A 779 -15.91 -43.00 13.87
CA LYS A 779 -15.01 -43.29 15.00
C LYS A 779 -13.81 -42.35 15.03
N LEU A 780 -13.25 -42.00 13.87
CA LEU A 780 -12.16 -41.04 13.79
C LEU A 780 -12.63 -39.65 14.24
N LEU A 781 -13.79 -39.18 13.74
CA LEU A 781 -14.39 -37.90 14.13
C LEU A 781 -14.73 -37.83 15.63
N ASP A 782 -15.21 -38.93 16.23
CA ASP A 782 -15.47 -39.01 17.68
C ASP A 782 -14.17 -38.85 18.50
N GLU A 783 -13.06 -39.44 18.03
CA GLU A 783 -11.74 -39.21 18.62
C GLU A 783 -11.29 -37.75 18.44
N LEU A 784 -11.32 -37.23 17.22
CA LEU A 784 -10.86 -35.86 16.93
C LEU A 784 -11.63 -34.83 17.75
N LYS A 785 -12.94 -35.01 17.91
CA LYS A 785 -13.78 -34.15 18.77
C LYS A 785 -13.37 -34.18 20.26
N THR A 786 -12.80 -35.30 20.71
CA THR A 786 -12.30 -35.47 22.08
C THR A 786 -10.92 -34.83 22.25
N VAL A 787 -10.08 -34.96 21.23
CA VAL A 787 -8.70 -34.44 21.24
C VAL A 787 -8.65 -32.93 21.02
N PHE A 788 -9.44 -32.41 20.08
CA PHE A 788 -9.49 -31.00 19.71
C PHE A 788 -10.65 -30.29 20.42
N PRO A 789 -10.35 -29.33 21.32
CA PRO A 789 -11.35 -28.68 22.18
C PRO A 789 -12.21 -27.66 21.43
N ASP A 790 -11.74 -27.14 20.30
CA ASP A 790 -12.55 -26.30 19.41
C ASP A 790 -13.60 -27.13 18.66
N ASN A 791 -14.61 -26.50 18.07
CA ASN A 791 -15.64 -27.17 17.28
C ASN A 791 -15.35 -27.16 15.78
N MET A 792 -14.18 -26.72 15.33
CA MET A 792 -13.84 -26.66 13.90
C MET A 792 -13.10 -27.92 13.44
N ILE A 793 -13.41 -28.37 12.22
CA ILE A 793 -12.63 -29.38 11.51
C ILE A 793 -12.67 -29.10 10.01
N HIS A 794 -11.52 -29.19 9.35
CA HIS A 794 -11.45 -29.17 7.90
C HIS A 794 -11.45 -30.60 7.38
N LEU A 795 -12.39 -30.90 6.48
CA LEU A 795 -12.59 -32.24 5.91
C LEU A 795 -11.86 -32.40 4.57
N GLY A 796 -11.23 -31.35 4.06
CA GLY A 796 -10.52 -31.31 2.79
C GLY A 796 -11.48 -31.33 1.60
N GLY A 797 -11.20 -32.22 0.65
CA GLY A 797 -12.06 -32.46 -0.51
C GLY A 797 -11.63 -31.71 -1.78
N ASP A 798 -10.39 -31.28 -1.86
CA ASP A 798 -9.75 -30.77 -3.07
C ASP A 798 -9.10 -31.89 -3.89
N GLU A 799 -8.75 -31.57 -5.14
CA GLU A 799 -7.94 -32.37 -6.08
C GLU A 799 -8.28 -33.88 -6.22
N VAL A 800 -9.55 -34.27 -5.99
CA VAL A 800 -9.96 -35.68 -6.04
C VAL A 800 -9.86 -36.25 -7.45
N ASN A 801 -8.98 -37.24 -7.64
CA ASN A 801 -8.87 -37.96 -8.91
C ASN A 801 -9.93 -39.08 -9.03
N PHE A 802 -10.92 -38.87 -9.89
CA PHE A 802 -12.04 -39.81 -10.09
C PHE A 802 -11.70 -41.07 -10.91
N ALA A 803 -10.53 -41.17 -11.55
CA ALA A 803 -10.23 -42.26 -12.48
C ALA A 803 -10.34 -43.64 -11.83
N CYS A 804 -9.87 -43.77 -10.58
CA CYS A 804 -9.94 -45.03 -9.85
C CYS A 804 -11.39 -45.42 -9.50
N TRP A 805 -12.21 -44.47 -9.07
CA TRP A 805 -13.64 -44.67 -8.87
C TRP A 805 -14.34 -45.09 -10.16
N ALA A 806 -14.02 -44.42 -11.27
CA ALA A 806 -14.59 -44.73 -12.58
C ALA A 806 -14.18 -46.13 -13.09
N SER A 807 -13.04 -46.65 -12.67
CA SER A 807 -12.58 -47.99 -13.04
C SER A 807 -13.24 -49.11 -12.23
N ASN A 808 -13.74 -48.82 -11.01
CA ASN A 808 -14.13 -49.84 -10.04
C ASN A 808 -15.59 -50.31 -10.25
N PRO A 809 -15.86 -51.62 -10.47
CA PRO A 809 -17.21 -52.13 -10.74
C PRO A 809 -18.23 -51.91 -9.61
N ASP A 810 -17.78 -51.96 -8.35
CA ASP A 810 -18.68 -51.76 -7.19
C ASP A 810 -19.08 -50.27 -7.08
N VAL A 811 -18.16 -49.37 -7.42
CA VAL A 811 -18.45 -47.93 -7.48
C VAL A 811 -19.39 -47.63 -8.66
N GLN A 812 -19.17 -48.20 -9.83
CA GLN A 812 -20.08 -48.06 -10.98
C GLN A 812 -21.50 -48.55 -10.64
N ALA A 813 -21.64 -49.70 -9.98
CA ALA A 813 -22.94 -50.20 -9.52
C ALA A 813 -23.63 -49.25 -8.53
N PHE A 814 -22.86 -48.60 -7.65
CA PHE A 814 -23.38 -47.57 -6.76
C PHE A 814 -23.82 -46.30 -7.51
N MET A 815 -23.03 -45.84 -8.48
CA MET A 815 -23.38 -44.69 -9.33
C MET A 815 -24.70 -44.91 -10.08
N GLU A 816 -24.93 -46.13 -10.60
CA GLU A 816 -26.21 -46.52 -11.21
C GLU A 816 -27.35 -46.50 -10.20
N LYS A 817 -27.14 -47.09 -9.01
CA LYS A 817 -28.14 -47.12 -7.92
C LYS A 817 -28.57 -45.71 -7.49
N MET A 818 -27.62 -44.79 -7.37
CA MET A 818 -27.86 -43.40 -6.97
C MET A 818 -28.31 -42.49 -8.12
N LYS A 819 -28.28 -42.99 -9.37
CA LYS A 819 -28.59 -42.23 -10.59
C LYS A 819 -27.70 -41.02 -10.80
N PHE A 820 -26.42 -41.13 -10.44
CA PHE A 820 -25.44 -40.06 -10.64
C PHE A 820 -24.92 -39.99 -12.07
N GLY A 821 -25.06 -41.07 -12.86
CA GLY A 821 -24.51 -41.16 -14.21
C GLY A 821 -22.99 -41.29 -14.18
N ASP A 822 -22.30 -40.73 -15.17
CA ASP A 822 -20.82 -40.72 -15.25
C ASP A 822 -20.18 -39.52 -14.52
N ASP A 823 -20.97 -38.79 -13.72
CA ASP A 823 -20.56 -37.58 -13.02
C ASP A 823 -20.10 -37.91 -11.59
N TYR A 824 -18.83 -38.28 -11.45
CA TYR A 824 -18.22 -38.67 -10.18
C TYR A 824 -18.04 -37.51 -9.18
N SER A 825 -18.21 -36.25 -9.63
CA SER A 825 -18.25 -35.09 -8.73
C SER A 825 -19.46 -35.16 -7.77
N LYS A 826 -20.59 -35.73 -8.22
CA LYS A 826 -21.75 -35.99 -7.36
C LYS A 826 -21.46 -37.04 -6.29
N LEU A 827 -20.60 -38.02 -6.59
CA LEU A 827 -20.19 -39.03 -5.62
C LEU A 827 -19.32 -38.42 -4.52
N GLN A 828 -18.41 -37.50 -4.89
CA GLN A 828 -17.65 -36.71 -3.94
C GLN A 828 -18.59 -35.85 -3.07
N SER A 829 -19.51 -35.10 -3.67
CA SER A 829 -20.49 -34.28 -2.93
C SER A 829 -21.32 -35.12 -1.96
N TYR A 830 -21.80 -36.30 -2.39
CA TYR A 830 -22.49 -37.25 -1.53
C TYR A 830 -21.63 -37.66 -0.32
N TYR A 831 -20.37 -38.02 -0.55
CA TYR A 831 -19.44 -38.38 0.51
C TYR A 831 -19.22 -37.24 1.51
N MET A 832 -18.99 -36.01 1.02
CA MET A 832 -18.77 -34.84 1.87
C MET A 832 -20.02 -34.44 2.67
N GLU A 833 -21.22 -34.62 2.10
CA GLU A 833 -22.49 -34.41 2.81
C GLU A 833 -22.65 -35.41 3.96
N GLN A 834 -22.38 -36.69 3.70
CA GLN A 834 -22.41 -37.71 4.76
C GLN A 834 -21.37 -37.41 5.84
N LEU A 835 -20.13 -37.06 5.47
CA LEU A 835 -19.09 -36.75 6.43
C LEU A 835 -19.42 -35.51 7.28
N SER A 836 -20.03 -34.49 6.67
CA SER A 836 -20.50 -33.30 7.38
C SER A 836 -21.62 -33.63 8.37
N GLU A 837 -22.56 -34.51 8.00
CA GLU A 837 -23.57 -35.00 8.93
C GLU A 837 -22.97 -35.80 10.10
N LEU A 838 -21.98 -36.65 9.84
CA LEU A 838 -21.29 -37.41 10.89
C LEU A 838 -20.55 -36.46 11.84
N ALA A 839 -19.86 -35.44 11.32
CA ALA A 839 -19.16 -34.43 12.12
C ALA A 839 -20.12 -33.65 13.04
N GLN A 840 -21.34 -33.35 12.57
CA GLN A 840 -22.37 -32.73 13.40
C GLN A 840 -22.93 -33.65 14.49
N LYS A 841 -23.08 -34.96 14.18
CA LYS A 841 -23.65 -35.96 15.10
C LYS A 841 -22.62 -36.54 16.08
N ALA A 842 -21.34 -36.46 15.75
CA ALA A 842 -20.24 -37.00 16.54
C ALA A 842 -20.33 -36.56 18.00
N GLY A 843 -20.02 -37.46 18.95
CA GLY A 843 -19.90 -37.18 20.39
C GLY A 843 -21.09 -36.51 21.09
N GLY A 844 -22.34 -36.85 20.77
CA GLY A 844 -23.48 -36.73 21.69
C GLY A 844 -23.87 -35.34 22.25
N GLY A 845 -23.68 -34.23 21.52
CA GLY A 845 -24.25 -32.93 21.93
C GLY A 845 -23.46 -31.64 21.63
N ARG A 846 -22.20 -31.73 21.15
CA ARG A 846 -21.39 -30.58 20.69
C ARG A 846 -21.14 -30.66 19.18
N PRO A 847 -21.98 -30.07 18.31
CA PRO A 847 -21.80 -30.19 16.86
C PRO A 847 -20.49 -29.55 16.41
N MET A 848 -19.78 -30.20 15.47
CA MET A 848 -18.61 -29.62 14.81
C MET A 848 -19.04 -28.78 13.61
N THR A 849 -18.44 -27.60 13.47
CA THR A 849 -18.48 -26.76 12.28
C THR A 849 -17.47 -27.31 11.28
N THR A 850 -17.95 -27.72 10.11
CA THR A 850 -17.13 -28.30 9.05
C THR A 850 -16.67 -27.24 8.06
N PHE A 851 -15.40 -27.34 7.67
CA PHE A 851 -14.79 -26.57 6.61
C PHE A 851 -14.39 -27.54 5.48
N VAL A 852 -14.48 -27.07 4.24
CA VAL A 852 -14.16 -27.83 3.02
C VAL A 852 -13.54 -26.87 2.00
N TRP A 853 -12.72 -27.40 1.09
CA TRP A 853 -12.21 -26.63 -0.04
C TRP A 853 -13.33 -26.28 -1.05
N GLN A 854 -13.12 -25.22 -1.82
CA GLN A 854 -14.16 -24.63 -2.69
C GLN A 854 -14.69 -25.62 -3.74
N GLU A 855 -13.86 -26.56 -4.19
CA GLU A 855 -14.14 -27.59 -5.18
C GLU A 855 -15.37 -28.42 -4.78
N VAL A 856 -15.53 -28.68 -3.47
CA VAL A 856 -16.69 -29.39 -2.93
C VAL A 856 -17.98 -28.63 -3.22
N PHE A 857 -17.97 -27.31 -3.03
CA PHE A 857 -19.11 -26.44 -3.37
C PHE A 857 -19.37 -26.40 -4.88
N ASP A 858 -18.31 -26.28 -5.69
CA ASP A 858 -18.42 -26.26 -7.15
C ASP A 858 -19.02 -27.56 -7.70
N HIS A 859 -18.73 -28.70 -7.05
CA HIS A 859 -19.27 -30.02 -7.37
C HIS A 859 -20.70 -30.27 -6.85
N GLY A 860 -21.39 -29.25 -6.36
CA GLY A 860 -22.81 -29.32 -6.01
C GLY A 860 -23.09 -29.65 -4.55
N PHE A 861 -22.12 -29.58 -3.65
CA PHE A 861 -22.36 -29.64 -2.21
C PHE A 861 -23.23 -28.47 -1.75
N ARG A 862 -24.36 -28.74 -1.11
CA ARG A 862 -25.32 -27.71 -0.69
C ARG A 862 -25.72 -27.82 0.78
N TYR A 863 -24.87 -28.43 1.59
CA TYR A 863 -25.11 -28.57 3.02
C TYR A 863 -25.03 -27.19 3.72
N VAL A 864 -26.13 -26.74 4.34
CA VAL A 864 -26.23 -25.45 5.02
C VAL A 864 -26.36 -25.65 6.53
N TYR A 865 -25.50 -24.99 7.30
CA TYR A 865 -25.56 -24.94 8.76
C TYR A 865 -26.80 -24.15 9.21
N GLY A 866 -27.82 -24.85 9.74
CA GLY A 866 -29.02 -24.23 10.32
C GLY A 866 -30.02 -23.67 9.29
N THR A 867 -31.13 -24.40 9.07
CA THR A 867 -32.31 -24.07 8.25
C THR A 867 -32.11 -23.80 6.74
N LEU A 868 -32.79 -24.63 5.95
CA LEU A 868 -32.94 -24.61 4.50
C LEU A 868 -33.20 -23.22 3.90
N SER A 869 -32.40 -22.83 2.90
CA SER A 869 -32.87 -21.98 1.81
C SER A 869 -32.54 -22.63 0.48
N THR A 870 -33.58 -23.13 -0.19
CA THR A 870 -33.55 -23.61 -1.56
C THR A 870 -33.82 -22.42 -2.50
N SER A 871 -32.80 -21.73 -3.00
CA SER A 871 -32.98 -20.90 -4.20
C SER A 871 -31.74 -20.92 -5.07
N THR A 872 -31.95 -21.33 -6.33
CA THR A 872 -30.94 -21.63 -7.34
C THR A 872 -30.62 -20.46 -8.28
N ASP A 873 -30.96 -19.22 -7.93
CA ASP A 873 -30.77 -18.07 -8.82
C ASP A 873 -29.85 -17.04 -8.17
N LEU A 874 -28.58 -16.99 -8.61
CA LEU A 874 -27.62 -15.94 -8.26
C LEU A 874 -27.33 -15.11 -9.50
N GLU A 875 -28.08 -14.02 -9.68
CA GLU A 875 -27.59 -12.85 -10.41
C GLU A 875 -26.65 -12.06 -9.49
N VAL A 876 -25.50 -11.66 -10.03
CA VAL A 876 -24.40 -11.00 -9.32
C VAL A 876 -24.81 -9.57 -8.92
N VAL A 877 -25.28 -9.40 -7.68
CA VAL A 877 -25.30 -8.13 -6.93
C VAL A 877 -25.08 -8.43 -5.46
N SER A 878 -24.01 -7.92 -4.85
CA SER A 878 -23.70 -8.10 -3.43
C SER A 878 -24.71 -7.40 -2.52
N THR A 879 -25.59 -8.14 -1.85
CA THR A 879 -26.50 -7.56 -0.82
C THR A 879 -25.82 -7.55 0.57
N PRO A 880 -26.23 -6.67 1.51
CA PRO A 880 -25.72 -6.66 2.88
C PRO A 880 -25.81 -8.02 3.60
N GLU A 881 -26.80 -8.83 3.24
CA GLU A 881 -27.01 -10.17 3.78
C GLU A 881 -25.92 -11.16 3.32
N GLN A 882 -25.42 -11.04 2.09
CA GLN A 882 -24.31 -11.86 1.59
C GLN A 882 -22.98 -11.46 2.22
N ILE A 883 -22.75 -10.16 2.44
CA ILE A 883 -21.55 -9.65 3.13
C ILE A 883 -21.50 -10.18 4.57
N ALA A 884 -22.66 -10.35 5.23
CA ALA A 884 -22.73 -10.92 6.58
C ALA A 884 -22.34 -12.41 6.67
N LEU A 885 -22.27 -13.12 5.54
CA LEU A 885 -21.79 -14.51 5.47
C LEU A 885 -20.26 -14.60 5.42
N LEU A 886 -19.56 -13.50 5.09
CA LEU A 886 -18.09 -13.47 5.08
C LEU A 886 -17.55 -13.48 6.51
N ARG A 887 -17.00 -14.62 6.93
CA ARG A 887 -16.44 -14.82 8.28
C ARG A 887 -15.01 -14.31 8.44
N GLY A 888 -14.27 -14.15 7.34
CA GLY A 888 -12.89 -13.69 7.33
C GLY A 888 -12.08 -14.35 6.24
N GLY A 889 -10.81 -14.68 6.52
CA GLY A 889 -9.92 -15.33 5.56
C GLY A 889 -8.67 -15.90 6.21
N GLU A 890 -7.84 -16.53 5.39
CA GLU A 890 -6.60 -17.18 5.84
C GLU A 890 -5.46 -17.04 4.82
N ALA A 891 -4.23 -17.09 5.31
CA ALA A 891 -3.05 -17.33 4.49
C ALA A 891 -2.76 -18.83 4.42
N ALA A 892 -2.25 -19.34 3.31
CA ALA A 892 -1.87 -20.75 3.19
C ALA A 892 -0.38 -20.92 2.91
N MET A 893 0.28 -21.79 3.68
CA MET A 893 1.67 -22.21 3.45
C MET A 893 1.71 -23.73 3.25
N TRP A 894 1.62 -24.12 1.99
CA TRP A 894 1.70 -25.51 1.56
C TRP A 894 3.14 -26.05 1.60
N GLY A 895 3.27 -27.35 1.89
CA GLY A 895 4.52 -27.98 2.28
C GLY A 895 5.41 -28.46 1.14
N GLU A 896 5.09 -28.25 -0.14
CA GLU A 896 5.84 -28.85 -1.27
C GLU A 896 7.31 -28.42 -1.30
N TYR A 897 7.58 -27.19 -0.89
CA TYR A 897 8.91 -26.59 -0.84
C TYR A 897 9.20 -25.91 0.51
N VAL A 898 8.46 -26.30 1.55
CA VAL A 898 8.51 -25.68 2.89
C VAL A 898 8.75 -26.74 3.94
N ASP A 899 9.76 -26.50 4.79
CA ASP A 899 10.16 -27.37 5.90
C ASP A 899 10.58 -26.51 7.11
N GLU A 900 11.10 -27.14 8.16
CA GLU A 900 11.53 -26.46 9.38
C GLU A 900 12.60 -25.37 9.14
N THR A 901 13.39 -25.49 8.06
CA THR A 901 14.50 -24.59 7.78
C THR A 901 14.04 -23.25 7.21
N ASN A 902 12.88 -23.21 6.55
CA ASN A 902 12.42 -22.05 5.80
C ASN A 902 10.95 -21.63 6.07
N LEU A 903 10.22 -22.36 6.92
CA LEU A 903 8.84 -22.05 7.30
C LEU A 903 8.67 -20.59 7.75
N ILE A 904 9.49 -20.15 8.71
CA ILE A 904 9.38 -18.80 9.28
C ILE A 904 9.76 -17.74 8.25
N SER A 905 10.84 -17.95 7.49
CA SER A 905 11.35 -17.00 6.52
C SER A 905 10.40 -16.81 5.32
N ARG A 906 9.76 -17.90 4.86
CA ARG A 906 8.78 -17.82 3.77
C ARG A 906 7.44 -17.23 4.20
N SER A 907 7.06 -17.42 5.45
CA SER A 907 5.77 -16.97 5.98
C SER A 907 5.81 -15.53 6.48
N TRP A 908 6.92 -15.12 7.08
CA TRP A 908 7.03 -13.83 7.79
C TRP A 908 8.12 -12.95 7.17
N PRO A 909 7.84 -11.65 6.97
CA PRO A 909 6.71 -10.90 7.51
C PRO A 909 5.46 -10.87 6.61
N ARG A 910 5.41 -11.64 5.50
CA ARG A 910 4.30 -11.63 4.52
C ARG A 910 2.91 -11.87 5.12
N GLY A 911 2.81 -12.83 6.05
CA GLY A 911 1.55 -13.11 6.77
C GLY A 911 0.98 -11.92 7.54
N ALA A 912 1.83 -10.95 7.92
CA ALA A 912 1.36 -9.74 8.60
C ALA A 912 0.52 -8.84 7.68
N ALA A 913 0.69 -8.94 6.36
CA ALA A 913 -0.15 -8.21 5.39
C ALA A 913 -1.58 -8.77 5.37
N VAL A 914 -1.71 -10.09 5.41
CA VAL A 914 -3.02 -10.76 5.55
C VAL A 914 -3.63 -10.40 6.89
N ALA A 915 -2.85 -10.37 7.97
CA ALA A 915 -3.31 -9.96 9.29
C ALA A 915 -3.81 -8.51 9.32
N GLU A 916 -3.08 -7.56 8.72
CA GLU A 916 -3.52 -6.16 8.55
C GLU A 916 -4.87 -6.10 7.84
N ARG A 917 -5.06 -6.87 6.77
CA ARG A 917 -6.31 -6.87 6.01
C ARG A 917 -7.50 -7.39 6.80
N LEU A 918 -7.28 -8.42 7.61
CA LEU A 918 -8.36 -9.08 8.35
C LEU A 918 -8.64 -8.44 9.72
N TRP A 919 -7.72 -7.63 10.24
CA TRP A 919 -7.85 -6.94 11.53
C TRP A 919 -8.30 -5.49 11.37
N SER A 920 -7.63 -4.71 10.53
CA SER A 920 -7.78 -3.25 10.50
C SER A 920 -9.02 -2.82 9.72
N SER A 921 -9.74 -1.81 10.25
CA SER A 921 -10.92 -1.23 9.59
C SER A 921 -10.55 -0.05 8.69
N GLY A 922 -11.40 0.24 7.70
CA GLY A 922 -11.22 1.36 6.78
C GLY A 922 -10.27 1.06 5.62
N ARG A 923 -9.78 2.12 4.96
CA ARG A 923 -8.83 2.01 3.85
C ARG A 923 -7.43 1.72 4.40
N LEU A 924 -6.82 0.64 3.91
CA LEU A 924 -5.46 0.23 4.23
C LEU A 924 -4.53 0.79 3.16
N ASP A 925 -3.36 1.27 3.58
CA ASP A 925 -2.40 1.97 2.73
C ASP A 925 -1.04 1.27 2.85
N TYR A 926 -0.49 0.82 1.72
CA TYR A 926 0.79 0.13 1.65
C TYR A 926 1.95 0.99 2.19
N HIS A 927 1.96 2.30 1.97
CA HIS A 927 3.02 3.20 2.47
C HIS A 927 2.85 3.53 3.95
N GLU A 928 1.62 3.49 4.47
CA GLU A 928 1.42 3.43 5.91
C GLU A 928 1.93 2.10 6.47
N PHE A 929 1.75 0.99 5.76
CA PHE A 929 2.05 -0.37 6.22
C PHE A 929 3.53 -0.77 6.15
N GLY A 930 4.23 -0.50 5.04
CA GLY A 930 5.61 -0.94 4.78
C GLY A 930 6.61 -0.60 5.89
N PRO A 931 6.67 0.65 6.38
CA PRO A 931 7.56 1.01 7.49
C PRO A 931 7.22 0.29 8.80
N ARG A 932 5.93 0.08 9.08
CA ARG A 932 5.45 -0.67 10.25
C ARG A 932 5.84 -2.14 10.14
N LEU A 933 5.75 -2.68 8.92
CA LEU A 933 6.13 -4.05 8.60
C LEU A 933 7.63 -4.27 8.77
N GLU A 934 8.47 -3.30 8.41
CA GLU A 934 9.92 -3.36 8.68
C GLU A 934 10.23 -3.34 10.18
N GLU A 935 9.56 -2.49 10.97
CA GLU A 935 9.73 -2.47 12.42
C GLU A 935 9.26 -3.80 13.06
N LEU A 936 8.09 -4.29 12.64
CA LEU A 936 7.56 -5.60 13.07
C LEU A 936 8.55 -6.72 12.74
N ARG A 937 9.11 -6.73 11.53
CA ARG A 937 10.14 -7.69 11.13
C ARG A 937 11.36 -7.64 12.04
N CYS A 938 11.87 -6.45 12.38
CA CYS A 938 13.00 -6.36 13.31
C CYS A 938 12.64 -6.91 14.70
N ARG A 939 11.40 -6.70 15.18
CA ARG A 939 10.92 -7.32 16.44
C ARG A 939 10.86 -8.85 16.34
N MET A 940 10.37 -9.38 15.21
CA MET A 940 10.36 -10.82 14.94
C MET A 940 11.77 -11.42 15.04
N LEU A 941 12.77 -10.77 14.43
CA LEU A 941 14.16 -11.20 14.51
C LEU A 941 14.70 -11.16 15.94
N THR A 942 14.42 -10.09 16.70
CA THR A 942 14.80 -9.99 18.13
C THR A 942 14.18 -11.12 18.96
N TYR A 943 12.98 -11.58 18.61
CA TYR A 943 12.28 -12.66 19.30
C TYR A 943 12.73 -14.06 18.83
N GLY A 944 13.73 -14.14 17.95
CA GLY A 944 14.26 -15.40 17.43
C GLY A 944 13.45 -16.01 16.28
N LEU A 945 12.63 -15.19 15.61
CA LEU A 945 11.87 -15.56 14.41
C LEU A 945 12.61 -15.05 13.18
N ASN A 946 13.11 -15.97 12.36
CA ASN A 946 13.91 -15.67 11.16
C ASN A 946 13.08 -15.09 10.00
N ALA A 947 12.47 -13.92 10.19
CA ALA A 947 11.64 -13.25 9.18
C ALA A 947 12.48 -12.68 8.01
N GLU A 948 12.03 -12.91 6.78
CA GLU A 948 12.68 -12.40 5.57
C GLU A 948 12.65 -10.87 5.48
N PRO A 949 13.59 -10.22 4.78
CA PRO A 949 13.49 -8.80 4.44
C PRO A 949 12.14 -8.46 3.78
N VAL A 950 11.58 -7.30 4.11
CA VAL A 950 10.33 -6.81 3.50
C VAL A 950 10.56 -6.52 2.01
N ASN A 951 11.53 -5.66 1.70
CA ASN A 951 11.91 -5.30 0.33
C ASN A 951 13.45 -5.17 0.22
N GLY A 952 14.14 -6.06 -0.49
CA GLY A 952 15.58 -5.90 -0.80
C GLY A 952 16.55 -5.85 0.41
N ALA A 953 17.67 -5.12 0.27
CA ALA A 953 18.70 -5.02 1.30
C ALA A 953 18.25 -4.11 2.46
N GLY A 954 18.11 -4.68 3.67
CA GLY A 954 17.77 -3.96 4.90
C GLY A 954 18.57 -4.47 6.10
N ARG A 955 18.71 -3.65 7.15
CA ARG A 955 19.49 -3.99 8.36
C ARG A 955 18.61 -3.88 9.61
N CYS A 956 18.47 -4.99 10.34
CA CYS A 956 18.10 -4.96 11.75
C CYS A 956 19.39 -5.21 12.55
N PRO A 957 19.95 -4.22 13.27
CA PRO A 957 21.15 -4.43 14.06
C PRO A 957 20.85 -5.41 15.20
N ALA A 958 21.70 -6.43 15.32
CA ALA A 958 21.67 -7.41 16.40
C ALA A 958 21.99 -6.78 17.77
#